data_AF-A0A4T0F2D8-F1
#
_entry.id   AF-A0A4T0F2D8-F1
#
_cell.length_a   1.000
_cell.length_b   1.000
_cell.length_c   1.000
_cell.angle_alpha   90.00
_cell.angle_beta   90.00
_cell.angle_gamma   90.00
#
_symmetry.space_group_name_H-M   'P 1'
#
loop_
_entity.id
_entity.type
_entity.pdbx_description
1 polymer ?
#
loop_
_entity_poly.entity_id
_entity_poly.type
_entity_poly.pdbx_seq_one_letter_code
_entity_poly.pdbx_strand_id
1 'polypeptide(L)'
;MADTSKKTDGPEPWDATAWDPSTIPDFDNDFIGDDDVQEFAKALAAPDFTSPSEDDLLHAASQPPQFFTALNDWAPVRQKVKGRQKHKQEKKKRPPRRGKDETREGWTYNLLKWPLLFVVLGWITALGISYMFTRLYIYLYEHFVTWRGKREQLRASLRHKSNYEDWIKAAEELDGHLGSDKWKTNDEYAYYDSKTVRRVKHRLQSLKAKVQAEAKDHPAVSPGGRAVDELRGLVEACVKNNFAGFENPRLYSETYYGTKNLVQDFIDEASDCIKVLLDSDLLTLEDKRAMVKHLSTNFGRTALCLSGGATFAYYHFGIAKALLDADLLPPIITGTSGGALVAALLGTRTNEELKSTLVPALAARITACRESFPVWSKRWYQTGARFDSVDWARRCAWFCHGSLTFLEAFQRTGRILNVSCVPSDPHSPTILANYLTAPDCVIWSAVIASAAVPGVLNPVVLMKKKRDGTLEPYAFGHKWKDGSLRTDIPLKALNLHFNVNFSIVSQVNPHINLFFFSSRGSVGRPVTHRRGRGWRGGFLGSALEQYLKLDLTKWLKVLRHLELLPRPMGQDWSEVWLQRFSGTITIWPRSKPSDFWHILADPSKERLANMIQVGQQATFPKLKFIANRMKIEKIVEDARQSMRPNPNALPTPSIEKSQMRSMLSSDDLESLLEQARSNGGRLEPGPFLSATPDRMQSGRSSKNPSPKGSRFDEQREPSPSFARRFSGWLGSMSPRNSNDTMRPSVRQLRREESNDFARRGSVIQEITRQTSVFFNEPESESEKEDEEEDVAPYGGKQRDWRDYGDGDTTASEDEAEAFINGSGKAKTS
;
A
#
# COMPACT_ATOMS: atom_id res chain seq x y z
N MET A 1 7.59 -23.89 -1.90
CA MET A 1 6.72 -24.97 -1.37
C MET A 1 6.28 -24.55 0.01
N ALA A 2 4.98 -24.55 0.30
CA ALA A 2 4.47 -24.27 1.64
C ALA A 2 4.47 -25.58 2.43
N ASP A 3 5.23 -25.63 3.51
CA ASP A 3 5.18 -26.76 4.42
C ASP A 3 3.90 -26.69 5.26
N THR A 4 2.92 -27.53 4.91
CA THR A 4 1.65 -27.69 5.63
C THR A 4 1.77 -28.64 6.82
N SER A 5 2.95 -29.24 7.05
CA SER A 5 3.17 -30.14 8.18
C SER A 5 3.30 -29.34 9.46
N LYS A 6 2.39 -29.57 10.41
CA LYS A 6 2.46 -28.97 11.76
C LYS A 6 3.69 -29.40 12.56
N LYS A 7 4.42 -30.43 12.11
CA LYS A 7 5.64 -30.89 12.78
C LYS A 7 6.78 -29.87 12.69
N THR A 8 6.70 -28.94 11.74
CA THR A 8 7.68 -27.85 11.57
C THR A 8 7.19 -26.54 12.13
N ASP A 9 5.96 -26.48 12.65
CA ASP A 9 5.48 -25.32 13.38
C ASP A 9 6.31 -25.22 14.67
N GLY A 10 6.92 -24.06 14.89
CA GLY A 10 7.74 -23.81 16.06
C GLY A 10 6.93 -24.03 17.36
N PRO A 11 7.62 -24.22 18.50
CA PRO A 11 6.98 -24.54 19.77
C PRO A 11 5.90 -23.52 20.17
N GLU A 12 4.91 -23.96 20.96
CA GLU A 12 3.83 -23.08 21.42
C GLU A 12 4.42 -21.92 22.24
N PRO A 13 3.83 -20.71 22.22
CA PRO A 13 4.42 -19.55 22.90
C PRO A 13 4.69 -19.71 24.40
N TRP A 14 4.05 -20.68 25.05
CA TRP A 14 4.19 -20.95 26.50
C TRP A 14 4.98 -22.22 26.80
N ASP A 15 5.47 -22.92 25.79
CA ASP A 15 6.37 -24.06 26.00
C ASP A 15 7.75 -23.56 26.44
N ALA A 16 8.37 -24.25 27.40
CA ALA A 16 9.68 -23.88 27.91
C ALA A 16 10.78 -23.89 26.82
N THR A 17 10.64 -24.75 25.82
CA THR A 17 11.53 -24.81 24.65
C THR A 17 11.42 -23.56 23.77
N ALA A 18 10.25 -22.93 23.71
CA ALA A 18 10.03 -21.70 22.93
C ALA A 18 10.75 -20.48 23.51
N TRP A 19 11.29 -20.60 24.73
CA TRP A 19 11.97 -19.53 25.46
C TRP A 19 13.49 -19.63 25.40
N ASP A 20 14.02 -20.74 24.89
CA ASP A 20 15.46 -20.94 24.76
C ASP A 20 15.99 -20.23 23.49
N PRO A 21 16.90 -19.23 23.62
CA PRO A 21 17.50 -18.55 22.48
C PRO A 21 18.26 -19.47 21.53
N SER A 22 18.74 -20.63 22.01
CA SER A 22 19.48 -21.60 21.19
C SER A 22 18.63 -22.21 20.07
N THR A 23 17.29 -22.13 20.17
CA THR A 23 16.35 -22.66 19.18
C THR A 23 16.24 -21.81 17.92
N ILE A 24 16.71 -20.55 17.97
CA ILE A 24 16.62 -19.63 16.85
C ILE A 24 17.80 -19.89 15.91
N PRO A 25 17.56 -20.13 14.60
CA PRO A 25 18.64 -20.33 13.64
C PRO A 25 19.49 -19.06 13.54
N ASP A 26 20.81 -19.26 13.41
CA ASP A 26 21.80 -18.19 13.29
C ASP A 26 21.67 -17.13 14.39
N PHE A 27 21.34 -17.57 15.60
CA PHE A 27 21.19 -16.66 16.73
C PHE A 27 22.45 -15.82 16.90
N ASP A 28 23.66 -16.39 16.86
CA ASP A 28 24.92 -15.68 17.14
C ASP A 28 25.54 -14.94 15.94
N ASN A 29 24.94 -15.03 14.75
CA ASN A 29 25.49 -14.41 13.55
C ASN A 29 24.77 -13.09 13.23
N ASP A 30 25.44 -11.94 13.38
CA ASP A 30 24.85 -10.64 13.08
C ASP A 30 24.80 -10.32 11.56
N PHE A 31 25.41 -11.17 10.72
CA PHE A 31 25.42 -11.07 9.25
C PHE A 31 25.93 -9.75 8.67
N ILE A 32 26.60 -8.92 9.46
CA ILE A 32 27.11 -7.60 9.03
C ILE A 32 28.62 -7.50 9.26
N GLY A 33 29.33 -7.00 8.25
CA GLY A 33 30.75 -6.66 8.37
C GLY A 33 30.94 -5.31 9.05
N ASP A 34 32.04 -5.13 9.80
CA ASP A 34 32.32 -3.85 10.45
C ASP A 34 32.56 -2.72 9.42
N ASP A 35 33.01 -3.05 8.21
CA ASP A 35 33.21 -2.09 7.11
C ASP A 35 31.89 -1.42 6.69
N ASP A 36 30.80 -2.19 6.59
CA ASP A 36 29.46 -1.68 6.24
C ASP A 36 28.97 -0.65 7.27
N VAL A 37 29.20 -0.95 8.55
CA VAL A 37 28.81 -0.08 9.67
C VAL A 37 29.67 1.19 9.69
N GLN A 38 30.95 1.08 9.35
CA GLN A 38 31.84 2.25 9.24
C GLN A 38 31.44 3.16 8.07
N GLU A 39 31.12 2.60 6.90
CA GLU A 39 30.63 3.39 5.76
C GLU A 39 29.31 4.11 6.09
N PHE A 40 28.42 3.46 6.83
CA PHE A 40 27.22 4.10 7.33
C PHE A 40 27.51 5.24 8.31
N ALA A 41 28.43 5.04 9.26
CA ALA A 41 28.84 6.09 10.18
C ALA A 41 29.47 7.28 9.45
N LYS A 42 30.29 7.03 8.42
CA LYS A 42 30.84 8.08 7.54
C LYS A 42 29.73 8.83 6.80
N ALA A 43 28.75 8.12 6.25
CA ALA A 43 27.62 8.72 5.55
C ALA A 43 26.74 9.58 6.48
N LEU A 44 26.55 9.19 7.75
CA LEU A 44 25.82 9.98 8.73
C LEU A 44 26.58 11.24 9.16
N ALA A 45 27.91 11.17 9.24
CA ALA A 45 28.78 12.30 9.58
C ALA A 45 28.98 13.27 8.42
N ALA A 46 28.73 12.84 7.18
CA ALA A 46 28.82 13.69 6.01
C ALA A 46 27.83 14.89 6.13
N PRO A 47 28.27 16.12 5.83
CA PRO A 47 27.39 17.28 5.89
C PRO A 47 26.27 17.15 4.83
N ASP A 48 25.06 17.63 5.17
CA ASP A 48 23.85 17.59 4.33
C ASP A 48 23.99 18.35 2.97
N PHE A 49 25.16 18.92 2.69
CA PHE A 49 25.50 19.71 1.50
C PHE A 49 26.18 18.90 0.38
N THR A 50 26.35 17.58 0.53
CA THR A 50 27.05 16.76 -0.49
C THR A 50 26.18 16.36 -1.68
N SER A 51 24.92 16.82 -1.75
CA SER A 51 24.20 16.87 -3.02
C SER A 51 24.51 18.22 -3.65
N PRO A 52 25.41 18.31 -4.64
CA PRO A 52 25.48 19.53 -5.42
C PRO A 52 24.11 19.70 -6.05
N SER A 53 23.47 20.85 -5.83
CA SER A 53 22.34 21.26 -6.65
C SER A 53 22.77 21.23 -8.13
N GLU A 54 21.82 21.13 -9.07
CA GLU A 54 22.15 21.22 -10.50
C GLU A 54 22.98 22.50 -10.80
N ASP A 55 22.76 23.57 -10.01
CA ASP A 55 23.56 24.80 -9.98
C ASP A 55 24.99 24.63 -9.43
N ASP A 56 25.22 23.78 -8.42
CA ASP A 56 26.55 23.50 -7.87
C ASP A 56 27.41 22.63 -8.81
N LEU A 57 26.79 21.77 -9.64
CA LEU A 57 27.49 21.00 -10.67
C LEU A 57 27.92 21.87 -11.86
N LEU A 58 27.15 22.91 -12.16
CA LEU A 58 27.47 23.89 -13.21
C LEU A 58 28.54 24.91 -12.77
N HIS A 59 28.76 25.04 -11.46
CA HIS A 59 29.71 25.98 -10.86
C HIS A 59 30.69 25.31 -9.88
N ALA A 60 31.48 24.36 -10.38
CA ALA A 60 32.51 23.64 -9.59
C ALA A 60 33.62 24.53 -8.98
N ALA A 61 33.70 25.82 -9.32
CA ALA A 61 34.73 26.75 -8.86
C ALA A 61 34.41 27.51 -7.56
N SER A 62 33.22 27.36 -6.97
CA SER A 62 32.77 28.15 -5.80
C SER A 62 32.57 27.34 -4.52
N GLN A 63 33.45 26.39 -4.21
CA GLN A 63 33.53 25.81 -2.87
C GLN A 63 34.11 26.86 -1.91
N PRO A 64 33.38 27.33 -0.86
CA PRO A 64 33.96 28.24 0.11
C PRO A 64 35.02 27.51 0.96
N PRO A 65 36.17 28.14 1.25
CA PRO A 65 37.23 27.49 2.02
C PRO A 65 36.77 27.16 3.44
N GLN A 66 37.07 25.94 3.89
CA GLN A 66 36.85 25.48 5.26
C GLN A 66 37.71 26.30 6.23
N PHE A 67 37.07 27.09 7.09
CA PHE A 67 37.74 27.78 8.19
C PHE A 67 37.65 26.94 9.46
N PHE A 68 38.78 26.38 9.88
CA PHE A 68 38.98 25.88 11.24
C PHE A 68 39.21 27.08 12.15
N THR A 69 38.31 27.33 13.10
CA THR A 69 38.57 28.26 14.21
C THR A 69 38.82 27.46 15.47
N ALA A 70 40.09 27.34 15.86
CA ALA A 70 40.48 26.89 17.19
C ALA A 70 39.96 27.90 18.24
N LEU A 71 39.27 27.38 19.25
CA LEU A 71 38.97 28.14 20.46
C LEU A 71 40.24 28.22 21.32
N ASN A 72 40.66 29.45 21.59
CA ASN A 72 41.55 29.95 22.66
C ASN A 72 42.75 30.72 22.08
N ASP A 73 42.74 32.05 22.20
CA ASP A 73 43.58 32.71 23.22
C ASP A 73 43.37 34.24 23.25
N TRP A 74 43.25 34.72 24.49
CA TRP A 74 43.68 35.99 25.06
C TRP A 74 43.01 37.31 24.61
N ALA A 75 42.38 37.95 25.61
CA ALA A 75 42.01 39.36 25.59
C ALA A 75 43.24 40.26 25.43
N PRO A 76 43.07 41.51 24.94
CA PRO A 76 43.03 42.58 25.92
C PRO A 76 41.97 43.68 25.67
N VAL A 77 41.38 44.09 26.79
CA VAL A 77 41.22 45.47 27.29
C VAL A 77 40.75 46.57 26.31
N ARG A 78 39.48 46.97 26.55
CA ARG A 78 38.87 48.30 26.39
C ARG A 78 39.70 49.38 25.65
N GLN A 79 39.32 49.67 24.40
CA GLN A 79 39.61 50.97 23.78
C GLN A 79 38.34 51.52 23.10
N LYS A 80 37.77 52.58 23.68
CA LYS A 80 36.72 53.39 23.03
C LYS A 80 37.39 54.34 22.04
N VAL A 81 37.20 54.11 20.74
CA VAL A 81 37.55 55.09 19.71
C VAL A 81 36.27 55.74 19.18
N LYS A 82 36.12 57.04 19.44
CA LYS A 82 35.10 57.90 18.82
C LYS A 82 35.47 58.14 17.37
N GLY A 83 34.46 58.06 16.51
CA GLY A 83 34.62 57.87 15.08
C GLY A 83 34.95 59.11 14.24
N ARG A 84 35.52 58.83 13.07
CA ARG A 84 35.05 59.33 11.76
C ARG A 84 35.93 58.70 10.69
N GLN A 85 35.34 57.88 9.83
CA GLN A 85 35.38 58.07 8.37
C GLN A 85 34.57 56.95 7.71
N LYS A 86 33.74 57.37 6.75
CA LYS A 86 32.86 56.54 5.95
C LYS A 86 33.69 55.53 5.14
N HIS A 87 33.79 54.30 5.61
CA HIS A 87 33.99 53.15 4.71
C HIS A 87 32.67 52.42 4.57
N LYS A 88 32.18 52.41 3.33
CA LYS A 88 30.98 51.73 2.87
C LYS A 88 31.22 50.22 3.03
N GLN A 89 30.94 49.67 4.22
CA GLN A 89 30.92 48.24 4.42
C GLN A 89 29.78 47.67 3.57
N GLU A 90 30.14 46.99 2.48
CA GLU A 90 29.25 46.04 1.84
C GLU A 90 28.73 45.10 2.92
N LYS A 91 27.42 45.14 3.15
CA LYS A 91 26.73 44.14 3.96
C LYS A 91 27.03 42.80 3.29
N LYS A 92 27.95 42.01 3.88
CA LYS A 92 28.04 40.57 3.61
C LYS A 92 26.62 40.03 3.76
N LYS A 93 25.95 39.80 2.64
CA LYS A 93 24.67 39.10 2.61
C LYS A 93 24.93 37.77 3.31
N ARG A 94 24.30 37.57 4.46
CA ARG A 94 24.23 36.23 5.06
C ARG A 94 23.78 35.29 3.94
N PRO A 95 24.37 34.08 3.81
CA PRO A 95 23.94 33.14 2.79
C PRO A 95 22.41 33.01 2.89
N PRO A 96 21.69 32.94 1.75
CA PRO A 96 20.24 32.85 1.77
C PRO A 96 19.86 31.63 2.61
N ARG A 97 19.34 31.89 3.81
CA ARG A 97 18.70 30.82 4.58
C ARG A 97 17.45 30.46 3.78
N ARG A 98 17.30 29.16 3.50
CA ARG A 98 16.12 28.52 2.93
C ARG A 98 14.86 29.29 3.34
N GLY A 99 14.08 29.71 2.34
CA GLY A 99 12.99 30.70 2.49
C GLY A 99 12.13 30.44 3.72
N LYS A 100 11.99 31.46 4.57
CA LYS A 100 10.99 31.45 5.62
C LYS A 100 9.61 31.50 4.94
N ASP A 101 8.71 30.66 5.42
CA ASP A 101 7.34 30.51 4.93
C ASP A 101 6.58 31.86 4.99
N GLU A 102 6.41 32.52 3.83
CA GLU A 102 5.85 33.89 3.73
C GLU A 102 4.39 33.97 4.19
N THR A 103 3.66 32.84 4.14
CA THR A 103 2.25 32.72 4.56
C THR A 103 2.03 33.00 6.05
N ARG A 104 3.08 32.85 6.87
CA ARG A 104 3.03 32.96 8.34
C ARG A 104 3.37 34.36 8.87
N GLU A 105 3.65 35.32 7.99
CA GLU A 105 4.07 36.67 8.38
C GLU A 105 2.92 37.68 8.51
N GLY A 106 1.69 37.27 8.19
CA GLY A 106 0.51 38.13 8.40
C GLY A 106 0.34 38.52 9.87
N TRP A 107 0.26 39.82 10.17
CA TRP A 107 0.01 40.31 11.53
C TRP A 107 -1.31 39.74 12.09
N THR A 108 -2.32 39.58 11.23
CA THR A 108 -3.60 38.93 11.54
C THR A 108 -3.43 37.47 11.92
N TYR A 109 -2.57 36.72 11.21
CA TYR A 109 -2.27 35.33 11.54
C TYR A 109 -1.60 35.25 12.92
N ASN A 110 -0.58 36.06 13.20
CA ASN A 110 0.10 36.02 14.50
C ASN A 110 -0.81 36.42 15.68
N LEU A 111 -1.75 37.36 15.47
CA LEU A 111 -2.71 37.79 16.50
C LEU A 111 -3.83 36.75 16.72
N LEU A 112 -4.41 36.20 15.64
CA LEU A 112 -5.57 35.31 15.70
C LEU A 112 -5.21 33.84 15.85
N LYS A 113 -3.97 33.43 15.54
CA LYS A 113 -3.52 32.03 15.63
C LYS A 113 -3.73 31.46 17.02
N TRP A 114 -3.21 32.13 18.04
CA TRP A 114 -3.25 31.63 19.41
C TRP A 114 -4.68 31.52 19.97
N PRO A 115 -5.54 32.56 19.90
CA PRO A 115 -6.92 32.41 20.37
C PRO A 115 -7.69 31.35 19.57
N LEU A 116 -7.51 31.29 18.25
CA LEU A 116 -8.17 30.28 17.43
C LEU A 116 -7.67 28.86 17.76
N LEU A 117 -6.36 28.69 17.97
CA LEU A 117 -5.76 27.42 18.40
C LEU A 117 -6.34 26.96 19.75
N PHE A 118 -6.45 27.85 20.74
CA PHE A 118 -7.03 27.50 22.05
C PHE A 118 -8.52 27.14 21.94
N VAL A 119 -9.29 27.86 21.12
CA VAL A 119 -10.71 27.54 20.88
C VAL A 119 -10.85 26.17 20.21
N VAL A 120 -10.10 25.93 19.13
CA VAL A 120 -10.15 24.66 18.38
C VAL A 120 -9.69 23.50 19.27
N LEU A 121 -8.59 23.65 20.01
CA LEU A 121 -8.06 22.61 20.89
C LEU A 121 -8.97 22.36 22.09
N GLY A 122 -9.58 23.42 22.65
CA GLY A 122 -10.61 23.31 23.69
C GLY A 122 -11.84 22.55 23.21
N TRP A 123 -12.30 22.84 21.99
CA TRP A 123 -13.44 22.14 21.38
C TRP A 123 -13.11 20.67 21.07
N ILE A 124 -11.94 20.39 20.49
CA ILE A 124 -11.42 19.02 20.28
C ILE A 124 -11.37 18.24 21.61
N THR A 125 -10.93 18.90 22.70
CA THR A 125 -10.89 18.28 24.03
C THR A 125 -12.29 17.98 24.56
N ALA A 126 -13.24 18.92 24.41
CA ALA A 126 -14.64 18.72 24.81
C ALA A 126 -15.32 17.58 24.02
N LEU A 127 -15.07 17.51 22.70
CA LEU A 127 -15.53 16.41 21.84
C LEU A 127 -14.88 15.08 22.26
N GLY A 128 -13.58 15.08 22.56
CA GLY A 128 -12.86 13.90 23.02
C GLY A 128 -13.38 13.37 24.36
N ILE A 129 -13.68 14.25 25.32
CA ILE A 129 -14.31 13.88 26.59
C ILE A 129 -15.72 13.32 26.37
N SER A 130 -16.53 13.99 25.54
CA SER A 130 -17.88 13.51 25.18
C SER A 130 -17.82 12.13 24.52
N TYR A 131 -16.87 11.92 23.62
CA TYR A 131 -16.62 10.64 22.97
C TYR A 131 -16.29 9.55 23.99
N MET A 132 -15.40 9.83 24.95
CA MET A 132 -15.05 8.88 26.01
C MET A 132 -16.27 8.51 26.86
N PHE A 133 -17.13 9.47 27.19
CA PHE A 133 -18.38 9.19 27.91
C PHE A 133 -19.35 8.33 27.10
N THR A 134 -19.53 8.60 25.81
CA THR A 134 -20.34 7.75 24.92
C THR A 134 -19.78 6.32 24.86
N ARG A 135 -18.45 6.16 24.81
CA ARG A 135 -17.79 4.84 24.82
C ARG A 135 -17.98 4.12 26.14
N LEU A 136 -17.88 4.83 27.26
CA LEU A 136 -18.16 4.28 28.60
C LEU A 136 -19.62 3.82 28.71
N TYR A 137 -20.57 4.62 28.21
CA TYR A 137 -21.98 4.25 28.17
C TYR A 137 -22.21 2.95 27.39
N ILE A 138 -21.66 2.83 26.17
CA ILE A 138 -21.78 1.62 25.35
C ILE A 138 -21.13 0.43 26.05
N TYR A 139 -19.96 0.60 26.66
CA TYR A 139 -19.28 -0.45 27.42
C TYR A 139 -20.13 -0.95 28.58
N LEU A 140 -20.67 -0.05 29.40
CA LEU A 140 -21.53 -0.41 30.54
C LEU A 140 -22.80 -1.11 30.06
N TYR A 141 -23.44 -0.58 29.01
CA TYR A 141 -24.61 -1.21 28.39
C TYR A 141 -24.31 -2.65 27.92
N GLU A 142 -23.22 -2.84 27.19
CA GLU A 142 -22.80 -4.17 26.73
C GLU A 142 -22.46 -5.11 27.90
N HIS A 143 -21.78 -4.61 28.92
CA HIS A 143 -21.40 -5.39 30.10
C HIS A 143 -22.63 -5.89 30.85
N PHE A 144 -23.59 -4.99 31.15
CA PHE A 144 -24.77 -5.35 31.93
C PHE A 144 -25.79 -6.18 31.16
N VAL A 145 -25.97 -5.91 29.85
CA VAL A 145 -27.01 -6.56 29.05
C VAL A 145 -26.50 -7.81 28.33
N THR A 146 -25.27 -7.80 27.84
CA THR A 146 -24.79 -8.84 26.90
C THR A 146 -23.77 -9.82 27.48
N TRP A 147 -23.05 -9.46 28.55
CA TRP A 147 -22.00 -10.30 29.17
C TRP A 147 -22.53 -11.06 30.40
N ARG A 148 -23.66 -11.75 30.26
CA ARG A 148 -24.24 -12.59 31.33
C ARG A 148 -24.51 -14.02 30.85
N GLY A 149 -24.35 -14.97 31.78
CA GLY A 149 -24.70 -16.38 31.62
C GLY A 149 -23.82 -17.15 30.62
N LYS A 150 -24.43 -18.12 29.93
CA LYS A 150 -23.77 -19.05 28.99
C LYS A 150 -23.02 -18.34 27.84
N ARG A 151 -23.49 -17.16 27.41
CA ARG A 151 -22.84 -16.39 26.33
C ARG A 151 -21.45 -15.90 26.72
N GLU A 152 -21.26 -15.46 27.96
CA GLU A 152 -19.94 -15.00 28.40
C GLU A 152 -18.98 -16.18 28.60
N GLN A 153 -19.47 -17.31 29.11
CA GLN A 153 -18.68 -18.55 29.23
C GLN A 153 -18.15 -19.02 27.87
N LEU A 154 -19.00 -19.06 26.83
CA LEU A 154 -18.58 -19.45 25.48
C LEU A 154 -17.62 -18.43 24.85
N ARG A 155 -17.83 -17.12 25.07
CA ARG A 155 -16.88 -16.08 24.63
C ARG A 155 -15.55 -16.13 25.36
N ALA A 156 -15.55 -16.45 26.65
CA ALA A 156 -14.35 -16.64 27.43
C ALA A 156 -13.59 -17.87 26.92
N SER A 157 -14.29 -18.99 26.69
CA SER A 157 -13.73 -20.20 26.07
C SER A 157 -13.04 -19.88 24.74
N LEU A 158 -13.72 -19.15 23.84
CA LEU A 158 -13.17 -18.70 22.56
C LEU A 158 -11.87 -17.87 22.71
N ARG A 159 -11.78 -17.01 23.73
CA ARG A 159 -10.59 -16.19 23.99
C ARG A 159 -9.43 -16.97 24.60
N HIS A 160 -9.70 -18.09 25.27
CA HIS A 160 -8.65 -18.89 25.91
C HIS A 160 -8.01 -19.91 24.97
N LYS A 161 -8.62 -20.23 23.83
CA LYS A 161 -8.01 -21.14 22.85
C LYS A 161 -6.78 -20.51 22.20
N SER A 162 -5.67 -21.24 22.20
CA SER A 162 -4.40 -20.87 21.54
C SER A 162 -4.32 -21.42 20.11
N ASN A 163 -4.84 -22.62 19.87
CA ASN A 163 -4.84 -23.26 18.56
C ASN A 163 -6.04 -22.83 17.69
N TYR A 164 -5.81 -22.69 16.39
CA TYR A 164 -6.83 -22.28 15.42
C TYR A 164 -7.97 -23.29 15.29
N GLU A 165 -7.68 -24.60 15.28
CA GLU A 165 -8.72 -25.64 15.13
C GLU A 165 -9.68 -25.68 16.32
N ASP A 166 -9.14 -25.56 17.53
CA ASP A 166 -9.96 -25.49 18.74
C ASP A 166 -10.72 -24.17 18.83
N TRP A 167 -10.15 -23.10 18.28
CA TRP A 167 -10.83 -21.82 18.14
C TRP A 167 -12.02 -21.93 17.17
N ILE A 168 -11.89 -22.64 16.04
CA ILE A 168 -13.01 -22.91 15.11
C ILE A 168 -14.13 -23.65 15.82
N LYS A 169 -13.84 -24.75 16.52
CA LYS A 169 -14.86 -25.53 17.26
C LYS A 169 -15.60 -24.67 18.28
N ALA A 170 -14.87 -23.83 19.03
CA ALA A 170 -15.47 -22.91 19.99
C ALA A 170 -16.31 -21.80 19.30
N ALA A 171 -15.89 -21.34 18.12
CA ALA A 171 -16.63 -20.36 17.33
C ALA A 171 -17.95 -20.94 16.79
N GLU A 172 -17.91 -22.18 16.30
CA GLU A 172 -19.09 -22.91 15.81
C GLU A 172 -20.09 -23.19 16.94
N GLU A 173 -19.62 -23.61 18.13
CA GLU A 173 -20.48 -23.79 19.30
C GLU A 173 -21.17 -22.46 19.70
N LEU A 174 -20.43 -21.35 19.64
CA LEU A 174 -20.96 -20.02 19.93
C LEU A 174 -21.97 -19.55 18.89
N ASP A 175 -21.68 -19.76 17.59
CA ASP A 175 -22.59 -19.44 16.49
C ASP A 175 -23.89 -20.28 16.57
N GLY A 176 -23.78 -21.57 16.89
CA GLY A 176 -24.92 -22.46 17.09
C GLY A 176 -25.80 -22.02 18.25
N HIS A 177 -25.20 -21.62 19.38
CA HIS A 177 -25.95 -21.09 20.53
C HIS A 177 -26.63 -19.74 20.23
N LEU A 178 -26.04 -18.90 19.39
CA LEU A 178 -26.64 -17.61 18.98
C LEU A 178 -27.72 -17.78 17.90
N GLY A 179 -27.74 -18.93 17.22
CA GLY A 179 -28.62 -19.24 16.09
C GLY A 179 -28.14 -18.61 14.78
N SER A 180 -26.84 -18.27 14.69
CA SER A 180 -26.23 -17.64 13.52
C SER A 180 -26.16 -18.58 12.31
N ASP A 181 -26.22 -19.90 12.52
CA ASP A 181 -26.18 -20.87 11.42
C ASP A 181 -27.40 -20.78 10.50
N LYS A 182 -28.58 -20.39 11.04
CA LYS A 182 -29.77 -20.11 10.23
C LYS A 182 -29.57 -18.95 9.25
N TRP A 183 -28.66 -18.04 9.55
CA TRP A 183 -28.30 -16.94 8.65
C TRP A 183 -27.37 -17.42 7.54
N LYS A 184 -26.48 -18.39 7.81
CA LYS A 184 -25.59 -18.99 6.80
C LYS A 184 -26.36 -19.75 5.72
N THR A 185 -27.47 -20.40 6.11
CA THR A 185 -28.34 -21.16 5.21
C THR A 185 -29.29 -20.30 4.38
N ASN A 186 -29.64 -19.10 4.85
CA ASN A 186 -30.43 -18.17 4.04
C ASN A 186 -29.51 -17.45 3.05
N ASP A 187 -29.80 -17.59 1.76
CA ASP A 187 -29.01 -16.94 0.71
C ASP A 187 -29.20 -15.42 0.65
N GLU A 188 -30.37 -14.87 0.99
CA GLU A 188 -30.64 -13.45 0.74
C GLU A 188 -29.96 -12.50 1.74
N TYR A 189 -29.29 -11.46 1.23
CA TYR A 189 -28.68 -10.40 2.05
C TYR A 189 -28.57 -9.11 1.26
N ALA A 190 -28.57 -7.97 1.97
CA ALA A 190 -28.54 -6.65 1.34
C ALA A 190 -27.19 -6.27 0.72
N TYR A 191 -26.09 -6.88 1.16
CA TYR A 191 -24.74 -6.41 0.85
C TYR A 191 -24.04 -7.21 -0.27
N TYR A 192 -24.76 -8.11 -0.93
CA TYR A 192 -24.30 -8.81 -2.13
C TYR A 192 -25.50 -9.27 -2.97
N ASP A 193 -25.31 -9.41 -4.28
CA ASP A 193 -26.37 -9.89 -5.18
C ASP A 193 -26.42 -11.43 -5.18
N SER A 194 -27.21 -11.96 -4.24
CA SER A 194 -27.45 -13.40 -4.12
C SER A 194 -28.04 -14.05 -5.37
N LYS A 195 -28.87 -13.32 -6.14
CA LYS A 195 -29.52 -13.86 -7.35
C LYS A 195 -28.50 -14.06 -8.46
N THR A 196 -27.62 -13.07 -8.66
CA THR A 196 -26.54 -13.16 -9.66
C THR A 196 -25.53 -14.23 -9.27
N VAL A 197 -25.08 -14.29 -8.01
CA VAL A 197 -24.15 -15.33 -7.55
C VAL A 197 -24.73 -16.74 -7.74
N ARG A 198 -26.00 -16.95 -7.40
CA ARG A 198 -26.68 -18.24 -7.61
C ARG A 198 -26.76 -18.61 -9.09
N ARG A 199 -27.15 -17.68 -9.95
CA ARG A 199 -27.23 -17.90 -11.40
C ARG A 199 -25.87 -18.26 -11.99
N VAL A 200 -24.83 -17.52 -11.62
CA VAL A 200 -23.46 -17.75 -12.10
C VAL A 200 -22.94 -19.10 -11.60
N LYS A 201 -23.15 -19.44 -10.32
CA LYS A 201 -22.80 -20.76 -9.77
C LYS A 201 -23.42 -21.89 -10.58
N HIS A 202 -24.73 -21.87 -10.83
CA HIS A 202 -25.40 -22.91 -11.62
C HIS A 202 -24.87 -23.00 -13.06
N ARG A 203 -24.53 -21.87 -13.68
CA ARG A 203 -23.93 -21.86 -15.03
C ARG A 203 -22.50 -22.40 -15.03
N LEU A 204 -21.69 -22.07 -14.03
CA LEU A 204 -20.35 -22.64 -13.88
C LEU A 204 -20.43 -24.16 -13.72
N GLN A 205 -21.35 -24.65 -12.89
CA GLN A 205 -21.58 -26.08 -12.69
C GLN A 205 -21.99 -26.81 -13.97
N SER A 206 -22.96 -26.26 -14.71
CA SER A 206 -23.44 -26.89 -15.94
C SER A 206 -22.38 -26.88 -17.04
N LEU A 207 -21.63 -25.79 -17.19
CA LEU A 207 -20.54 -25.70 -18.18
C LEU A 207 -19.36 -26.60 -17.81
N LYS A 208 -18.95 -26.64 -16.54
CA LYS A 208 -17.92 -27.56 -16.06
C LYS A 208 -18.28 -29.01 -16.34
N ALA A 209 -19.53 -29.42 -16.08
CA ALA A 209 -20.00 -30.77 -16.38
C ALA A 209 -19.95 -31.10 -17.88
N LYS A 210 -20.34 -30.15 -18.75
CA LYS A 210 -20.24 -30.30 -20.21
C LYS A 210 -18.80 -30.44 -20.68
N VAL A 211 -17.89 -29.59 -20.19
CA VAL A 211 -16.46 -29.66 -20.52
C VAL A 211 -15.84 -30.99 -20.09
N GLN A 212 -16.22 -31.50 -18.91
CA GLN A 212 -15.75 -32.81 -18.44
C GLN A 212 -16.31 -33.98 -19.25
N ALA A 213 -17.51 -33.85 -19.82
CA ALA A 213 -18.07 -34.85 -20.72
C ALA A 213 -17.37 -34.82 -22.10
N GLU A 214 -17.18 -33.62 -22.66
CA GLU A 214 -16.45 -33.42 -23.93
C GLU A 214 -14.99 -33.87 -23.84
N ALA A 215 -14.36 -33.76 -22.67
CA ALA A 215 -13.01 -34.28 -22.45
C ALA A 215 -12.94 -35.83 -22.45
N LYS A 216 -14.05 -36.52 -22.20
CA LYS A 216 -14.13 -37.99 -22.19
C LYS A 216 -14.49 -38.56 -23.56
N ASP A 217 -15.35 -37.89 -24.31
CA ASP A 217 -15.77 -38.30 -25.65
C ASP A 217 -14.87 -37.66 -26.73
N HIS A 218 -13.76 -38.32 -27.06
CA HIS A 218 -12.78 -38.09 -28.15
C HIS A 218 -12.48 -36.63 -28.65
N PRO A 219 -11.20 -36.22 -28.76
CA PRO A 219 -10.77 -34.85 -29.10
C PRO A 219 -10.77 -34.54 -30.62
N ALA A 220 -11.70 -35.12 -31.37
CA ALA A 220 -11.78 -34.93 -32.82
C ALA A 220 -13.07 -34.18 -33.17
N VAL A 221 -12.94 -32.86 -33.35
CA VAL A 221 -13.55 -32.04 -34.43
C VAL A 221 -13.65 -30.57 -33.98
N SER A 222 -13.04 -29.72 -34.81
CA SER A 222 -13.20 -28.26 -34.99
C SER A 222 -12.86 -27.28 -33.86
N PRO A 223 -12.07 -26.22 -34.19
CA PRO A 223 -11.82 -25.06 -33.33
C PRO A 223 -12.88 -23.98 -33.61
N GLY A 224 -13.75 -23.71 -32.64
CA GLY A 224 -14.72 -22.61 -32.73
C GLY A 224 -16.11 -23.04 -32.27
N GLY A 225 -16.42 -22.76 -31.00
CA GLY A 225 -17.76 -22.95 -30.42
C GLY A 225 -17.84 -24.01 -29.32
N ARG A 226 -16.83 -24.12 -28.44
CA ARG A 226 -16.79 -25.14 -27.38
C ARG A 226 -17.41 -24.62 -26.08
N ALA A 227 -18.02 -25.53 -25.29
CA ALA A 227 -18.44 -25.25 -23.92
C ALA A 227 -17.26 -24.72 -23.06
N VAL A 228 -16.02 -25.03 -23.45
CA VAL A 228 -14.78 -24.53 -22.86
C VAL A 228 -14.61 -23.02 -23.05
N ASP A 229 -14.92 -22.47 -24.22
CA ASP A 229 -14.81 -21.03 -24.49
C ASP A 229 -15.87 -20.24 -23.72
N GLU A 230 -17.08 -20.81 -23.61
CA GLU A 230 -18.14 -20.26 -22.76
C GLU A 230 -17.74 -20.29 -21.28
N LEU A 231 -17.14 -21.39 -20.81
CA LEU A 231 -16.66 -21.52 -19.44
C LEU A 231 -15.54 -20.52 -19.17
N ARG A 232 -14.58 -20.37 -20.08
CA ARG A 232 -13.51 -19.37 -20.02
C ARG A 232 -14.10 -17.96 -19.93
N GLY A 233 -15.01 -17.59 -20.83
CA GLY A 233 -15.65 -16.28 -20.82
C GLY A 233 -16.42 -16.01 -19.52
N LEU A 234 -17.10 -17.02 -18.98
CA LEU A 234 -17.81 -16.89 -17.70
C LEU A 234 -16.85 -16.73 -16.51
N VAL A 235 -15.75 -17.48 -16.48
CA VAL A 235 -14.71 -17.38 -15.44
C VAL A 235 -14.03 -16.01 -15.48
N GLU A 236 -13.68 -15.51 -16.66
CA GLU A 236 -13.11 -14.17 -16.84
C GLU A 236 -14.10 -13.06 -16.44
N ALA A 237 -15.41 -13.29 -16.57
CA ALA A 237 -16.43 -12.36 -16.13
C ALA A 237 -16.65 -12.37 -14.60
N CYS A 238 -16.56 -13.53 -13.95
CA CYS A 238 -16.87 -13.69 -12.52
C CYS A 238 -15.67 -13.47 -11.59
N VAL A 239 -14.44 -13.75 -12.04
CA VAL A 239 -13.21 -13.56 -11.27
C VAL A 239 -12.73 -12.12 -11.43
N LYS A 240 -13.48 -11.21 -10.81
CA LYS A 240 -13.17 -9.78 -10.72
C LYS A 240 -13.14 -9.37 -9.25
N ASN A 241 -12.42 -8.29 -8.95
CA ASN A 241 -12.42 -7.71 -7.61
C ASN A 241 -13.85 -7.43 -7.13
N ASN A 242 -14.24 -8.05 -6.00
CA ASN A 242 -15.56 -7.94 -5.37
C ASN A 242 -16.77 -8.12 -6.32
N PHE A 243 -16.71 -9.09 -7.24
CA PHE A 243 -17.84 -9.41 -8.14
C PHE A 243 -19.15 -9.62 -7.36
N ALA A 244 -20.23 -8.95 -7.75
CA ALA A 244 -21.54 -9.05 -7.09
C ALA A 244 -21.53 -8.86 -5.56
N GLY A 245 -20.47 -8.27 -4.97
CA GLY A 245 -20.33 -8.08 -3.53
C GLY A 245 -19.92 -9.32 -2.72
N PHE A 246 -19.44 -10.41 -3.34
CA PHE A 246 -19.12 -11.65 -2.60
C PHE A 246 -17.96 -11.49 -1.60
N GLU A 247 -17.11 -10.47 -1.78
CA GLU A 247 -15.98 -10.14 -0.90
C GLU A 247 -16.31 -9.04 0.11
N ASN A 248 -17.59 -8.68 0.27
CA ASN A 248 -17.98 -7.66 1.22
C ASN A 248 -17.66 -8.10 2.67
N PRO A 249 -16.87 -7.33 3.44
CA PRO A 249 -16.53 -7.67 4.84
C PRO A 249 -17.76 -7.86 5.74
N ARG A 250 -18.91 -7.25 5.40
CA ARG A 250 -20.18 -7.40 6.15
C ARG A 250 -20.71 -8.83 6.13
N LEU A 251 -20.42 -9.63 5.09
CA LEU A 251 -20.78 -11.05 5.05
C LEU A 251 -20.06 -11.87 6.13
N TYR A 252 -18.84 -11.48 6.47
CA TYR A 252 -18.07 -12.17 7.49
C TYR A 252 -18.25 -11.55 8.88
N SER A 253 -19.04 -10.48 9.05
CA SER A 253 -19.28 -9.88 10.36
C SER A 253 -20.48 -10.45 11.09
N GLU A 254 -21.35 -11.23 10.47
CA GLU A 254 -22.58 -11.76 11.10
C GLU A 254 -22.34 -13.04 11.92
N THR A 255 -21.22 -13.72 11.68
CA THR A 255 -20.85 -14.99 12.31
C THR A 255 -19.44 -14.89 12.90
N TYR A 256 -19.11 -15.72 13.90
CA TYR A 256 -17.74 -15.80 14.40
C TYR A 256 -16.85 -16.55 13.42
N TYR A 257 -17.37 -17.61 12.79
CA TYR A 257 -16.65 -18.37 11.78
C TYR A 257 -17.50 -18.63 10.53
N GLY A 258 -16.90 -18.32 9.37
CA GLY A 258 -17.48 -18.57 8.05
C GLY A 258 -18.19 -17.38 7.42
N THR A 259 -18.90 -17.69 6.35
CA THR A 259 -19.76 -16.79 5.58
C THR A 259 -21.01 -17.57 5.17
N LYS A 260 -21.84 -17.01 4.29
CA LYS A 260 -22.99 -17.72 3.71
C LYS A 260 -22.57 -18.93 2.89
N ASN A 261 -23.38 -19.99 2.95
CA ASN A 261 -23.13 -21.23 2.21
C ASN A 261 -23.06 -20.99 0.70
N LEU A 262 -23.97 -20.18 0.15
CA LEU A 262 -23.96 -19.80 -1.27
C LEU A 262 -22.64 -19.15 -1.72
N VAL A 263 -22.07 -18.27 -0.88
CA VAL A 263 -20.81 -17.59 -1.18
C VAL A 263 -19.64 -18.56 -1.11
N GLN A 264 -19.63 -19.44 -0.10
CA GLN A 264 -18.61 -20.47 0.03
C GLN A 264 -18.62 -21.42 -1.18
N ASP A 265 -19.80 -21.93 -1.54
CA ASP A 265 -19.97 -22.81 -2.70
C ASP A 265 -19.56 -22.14 -4.01
N PHE A 266 -19.86 -20.85 -4.19
CA PHE A 266 -19.46 -20.10 -5.38
C PHE A 266 -17.94 -19.99 -5.50
N ILE A 267 -17.24 -19.69 -4.40
CA ILE A 267 -15.78 -19.59 -4.37
C ILE A 267 -15.15 -20.95 -4.65
N ASP A 268 -15.70 -22.02 -4.08
CA ASP A 268 -15.24 -23.38 -4.30
C ASP A 268 -15.45 -23.79 -5.77
N GLU A 269 -16.63 -23.54 -6.32
CA GLU A 269 -16.94 -23.83 -7.73
C GLU A 269 -16.08 -23.03 -8.70
N ALA A 270 -15.90 -21.73 -8.47
CA ALA A 270 -15.04 -20.88 -9.30
C ALA A 270 -13.59 -21.38 -9.28
N SER A 271 -13.08 -21.75 -8.10
CA SER A 271 -11.74 -22.30 -7.94
C SER A 271 -11.55 -23.61 -8.71
N ASP A 272 -12.55 -24.48 -8.71
CA ASP A 272 -12.51 -25.76 -9.43
C ASP A 272 -12.64 -25.56 -10.93
N CYS A 273 -13.47 -24.61 -11.39
CA CYS A 273 -13.59 -24.27 -12.81
C CYS A 273 -12.27 -23.76 -13.38
N ILE A 274 -11.54 -22.91 -12.63
CA ILE A 274 -10.21 -22.45 -13.04
C ILE A 274 -9.27 -23.65 -13.19
N LYS A 275 -9.22 -24.57 -12.21
CA LYS A 275 -8.38 -25.78 -12.30
C LYS A 275 -8.73 -26.63 -13.52
N VAL A 276 -10.02 -26.88 -13.77
CA VAL A 276 -10.47 -27.65 -14.94
C VAL A 276 -10.02 -26.99 -16.24
N LEU A 277 -10.12 -25.66 -16.37
CA LEU A 277 -9.64 -24.94 -17.55
C LEU A 277 -8.12 -25.05 -17.72
N LEU A 278 -7.36 -24.97 -16.62
CA LEU A 278 -5.91 -25.09 -16.63
C LEU A 278 -5.44 -26.50 -17.01
N ASP A 279 -6.13 -27.54 -16.52
CA ASP A 279 -5.83 -28.95 -16.77
C ASP A 279 -6.34 -29.44 -18.13
N SER A 280 -7.30 -28.74 -18.73
CA SER A 280 -7.90 -29.16 -20.02
C SER A 280 -6.93 -29.05 -21.19
N ASP A 281 -6.81 -30.10 -22.01
CA ASP A 281 -6.03 -30.06 -23.26
C ASP A 281 -6.77 -29.36 -24.41
N LEU A 282 -8.02 -28.95 -24.18
CA LEU A 282 -8.90 -28.31 -25.16
C LEU A 282 -8.50 -26.85 -25.44
N LEU A 283 -7.71 -26.23 -24.55
CA LEU A 283 -7.19 -24.87 -24.69
C LEU A 283 -5.72 -24.88 -25.07
N THR A 284 -5.35 -24.02 -26.02
CA THR A 284 -3.95 -23.79 -26.35
C THR A 284 -3.22 -23.19 -25.16
N LEU A 285 -1.90 -23.39 -25.08
CA LEU A 285 -1.09 -22.84 -24.01
C LEU A 285 -1.04 -21.30 -24.04
N GLU A 286 -1.19 -20.69 -25.21
CA GLU A 286 -1.29 -19.23 -25.38
C GLU A 286 -2.62 -18.69 -24.83
N ASP A 287 -3.73 -19.37 -25.11
CA ASP A 287 -5.04 -19.03 -24.55
C ASP A 287 -5.06 -19.11 -23.03
N LYS A 288 -4.46 -20.18 -22.47
CA LYS A 288 -4.33 -20.33 -21.01
C LYS A 288 -3.51 -19.19 -20.42
N ARG A 289 -2.39 -18.81 -21.04
CA ARG A 289 -1.57 -17.65 -20.61
C ARG A 289 -2.35 -16.34 -20.67
N ALA A 290 -3.09 -16.09 -21.75
CA ALA A 290 -3.90 -14.90 -21.91
C ALA A 290 -5.00 -14.81 -20.86
N MET A 291 -5.71 -15.92 -20.63
CA MET A 291 -6.72 -16.05 -19.58
C MET A 291 -6.12 -15.78 -18.20
N VAL A 292 -5.05 -16.47 -17.81
CA VAL A 292 -4.41 -16.30 -16.49
C VAL A 292 -3.92 -14.86 -16.28
N LYS A 293 -3.34 -14.23 -17.31
CA LYS A 293 -2.94 -12.82 -17.27
C LYS A 293 -4.14 -11.89 -17.04
N HIS A 294 -5.26 -12.15 -17.73
CA HIS A 294 -6.49 -11.38 -17.59
C HIS A 294 -7.11 -11.55 -16.18
N LEU A 295 -7.20 -12.79 -15.69
CA LEU A 295 -7.67 -13.11 -14.33
C LEU A 295 -6.81 -12.44 -13.26
N SER A 296 -5.49 -12.52 -13.36
CA SER A 296 -4.55 -11.90 -12.41
C SER A 296 -4.71 -10.38 -12.37
N THR A 297 -4.91 -9.74 -13.53
CA THR A 297 -5.08 -8.28 -13.63
C THR A 297 -6.42 -7.82 -13.05
N ASN A 298 -7.51 -8.53 -13.35
CA ASN A 298 -8.86 -8.14 -12.90
C ASN A 298 -9.14 -8.48 -11.44
N PHE A 299 -8.63 -9.62 -10.96
CA PHE A 299 -8.79 -10.01 -9.57
C PHE A 299 -7.92 -9.11 -8.69
N GLY A 300 -6.66 -8.89 -9.07
CA GLY A 300 -5.66 -8.18 -8.27
C GLY A 300 -5.06 -9.04 -7.18
N ARG A 301 -4.06 -8.48 -6.47
CA ARG A 301 -3.22 -9.21 -5.50
C ARG A 301 -3.52 -8.82 -4.06
N THR A 302 -3.14 -9.69 -3.14
CA THR A 302 -3.23 -9.47 -1.69
C THR A 302 -1.91 -8.96 -1.11
N ALA A 303 -1.98 -7.97 -0.22
CA ALA A 303 -0.82 -7.46 0.52
C ALA A 303 -1.05 -7.41 2.04
N LEU A 304 -0.02 -7.77 2.80
CA LEU A 304 0.05 -7.59 4.25
C LEU A 304 0.70 -6.23 4.57
N CYS A 305 -0.01 -5.38 5.30
CA CYS A 305 0.44 -4.05 5.67
C CYS A 305 0.63 -3.94 7.19
N LEU A 306 1.88 -3.76 7.62
CA LEU A 306 2.26 -3.67 9.03
C LEU A 306 2.50 -2.20 9.40
N SER A 307 1.58 -1.64 10.17
CA SER A 307 1.65 -0.26 10.66
C SER A 307 2.76 -0.05 11.69
N GLY A 308 3.19 1.20 11.83
CA GLY A 308 4.00 1.65 12.96
C GLY A 308 3.31 1.49 14.32
N GLY A 309 4.05 1.79 15.39
CA GLY A 309 3.52 1.74 16.76
C GLY A 309 4.54 1.51 17.88
N ALA A 310 5.83 1.79 17.64
CA ALA A 310 6.92 1.48 18.58
C ALA A 310 6.88 0.01 19.03
N THR A 311 6.98 -0.30 20.33
CA THR A 311 6.99 -1.70 20.81
C THR A 311 5.67 -2.44 20.55
N PHE A 312 4.56 -1.74 20.30
CA PHE A 312 3.30 -2.39 19.88
C PHE A 312 3.44 -3.09 18.52
N ALA A 313 4.45 -2.76 17.72
CA ALA A 313 4.78 -3.50 16.50
C ALA A 313 5.07 -4.99 16.75
N TYR A 314 5.43 -5.40 17.97
CA TYR A 314 5.68 -6.82 18.28
C TYR A 314 4.41 -7.68 18.26
N TYR A 315 3.21 -7.08 18.33
CA TYR A 315 1.97 -7.81 18.06
C TYR A 315 1.91 -8.35 16.62
N HIS A 316 2.62 -7.71 15.67
CA HIS A 316 2.68 -8.16 14.28
C HIS A 316 3.33 -9.54 14.16
N PHE A 317 4.24 -9.93 15.06
CA PHE A 317 4.83 -11.28 15.06
C PHE A 317 3.76 -12.35 15.22
N GLY A 318 2.78 -12.12 16.10
CA GLY A 318 1.65 -13.04 16.28
C GLY A 318 0.74 -13.13 15.07
N ILE A 319 0.47 -12.00 14.42
CA ILE A 319 -0.34 -11.95 13.20
C ILE A 319 0.38 -12.68 12.05
N ALA A 320 1.67 -12.40 11.88
CA ALA A 320 2.49 -13.05 10.88
C ALA A 320 2.58 -14.56 11.13
N LYS A 321 2.75 -14.98 12.40
CA LYS A 321 2.72 -16.40 12.79
C LYS A 321 1.39 -17.05 12.43
N ALA A 322 0.24 -16.47 12.81
CA ALA A 322 -1.06 -17.03 12.44
C ALA A 322 -1.31 -17.12 10.93
N LEU A 323 -0.82 -16.15 10.14
CA LEU A 323 -0.89 -16.21 8.68
C LEU A 323 0.07 -17.26 8.11
N LEU A 324 1.26 -17.42 8.68
CA LEU A 324 2.25 -18.40 8.25
C LEU A 324 1.78 -19.83 8.55
N ASP A 325 1.31 -20.08 9.77
CA ASP A 325 0.81 -21.40 10.23
C ASP A 325 -0.40 -21.85 9.39
N ALA A 326 -1.24 -20.91 8.95
CA ALA A 326 -2.38 -21.19 8.08
C ALA A 326 -2.03 -21.28 6.58
N ASP A 327 -0.76 -21.10 6.20
CA ASP A 327 -0.32 -20.92 4.81
C ASP A 327 -1.10 -19.80 4.07
N LEU A 328 -1.33 -18.68 4.74
CA LEU A 328 -2.04 -17.50 4.23
C LEU A 328 -1.19 -16.23 4.20
N LEU A 329 0.12 -16.35 4.42
CA LEU A 329 1.05 -15.22 4.37
C LEU A 329 1.14 -14.69 2.92
N PRO A 330 0.70 -13.44 2.64
CA PRO A 330 0.73 -12.89 1.29
C PRO A 330 2.17 -12.67 0.78
N PRO A 331 2.41 -12.78 -0.53
CA PRO A 331 3.74 -12.55 -1.12
C PRO A 331 4.16 -11.08 -1.06
N ILE A 332 3.21 -10.13 -0.99
CA ILE A 332 3.51 -8.69 -0.88
C ILE A 332 3.39 -8.28 0.59
N ILE A 333 4.48 -7.78 1.15
CA ILE A 333 4.55 -7.32 2.53
C ILE A 333 5.02 -5.87 2.54
N THR A 334 4.30 -5.00 3.24
CA THR A 334 4.72 -3.62 3.49
C THR A 334 4.83 -3.38 4.97
N GLY A 335 5.81 -2.57 5.37
CA GLY A 335 5.95 -2.14 6.75
C GLY A 335 6.39 -0.69 6.86
N THR A 336 5.97 -0.06 7.95
CA THR A 336 6.35 1.31 8.31
C THR A 336 6.85 1.34 9.75
N SER A 337 7.92 2.08 10.04
CA SER A 337 8.48 2.21 11.40
C SER A 337 8.77 0.84 12.03
N GLY A 338 8.30 0.58 13.26
CA GLY A 338 8.40 -0.75 13.89
C GLY A 338 7.79 -1.90 13.07
N GLY A 339 6.77 -1.63 12.24
CA GLY A 339 6.22 -2.59 11.29
C GLY A 339 7.18 -2.93 10.14
N ALA A 340 8.08 -2.02 9.76
CA ALA A 340 9.12 -2.27 8.76
C ALA A 340 10.16 -3.28 9.25
N LEU A 341 10.48 -3.28 10.55
CA LEU A 341 11.36 -4.29 11.16
C LEU A 341 10.77 -5.70 11.03
N VAL A 342 9.48 -5.85 11.37
CA VAL A 342 8.79 -7.14 11.24
C VAL A 342 8.63 -7.52 9.77
N ALA A 343 8.29 -6.57 8.89
CA ALA A 343 8.21 -6.81 7.46
C ALA A 343 9.56 -7.26 6.88
N ALA A 344 10.68 -6.68 7.30
CA ALA A 344 12.02 -7.07 6.87
C ALA A 344 12.37 -8.49 7.32
N LEU A 345 12.03 -8.88 8.55
CA LEU A 345 12.16 -10.26 9.02
C LEU A 345 11.39 -11.22 8.11
N LEU A 346 10.12 -10.88 7.80
CA LEU A 346 9.28 -11.67 6.91
C LEU A 346 9.73 -11.63 5.44
N GLY A 347 10.39 -10.58 4.99
CA GLY A 347 10.81 -10.44 3.59
C GLY A 347 12.12 -11.16 3.26
N THR A 348 12.98 -11.36 4.26
CA THR A 348 14.37 -11.83 4.08
C THR A 348 14.56 -13.31 4.38
N ARG A 349 13.66 -13.93 5.15
CA ARG A 349 13.74 -15.34 5.57
C ARG A 349 12.71 -16.23 4.87
N THR A 350 13.02 -17.51 4.67
CA THR A 350 12.10 -18.49 4.07
C THR A 350 10.94 -18.85 5.02
N ASN A 351 9.90 -19.55 4.54
CA ASN A 351 8.81 -20.01 5.42
C ASN A 351 9.33 -20.88 6.58
N GLU A 352 10.25 -21.79 6.32
CA GLU A 352 10.82 -22.71 7.32
C GLU A 352 11.65 -21.96 8.37
N GLU A 353 12.52 -21.04 7.94
CA GLU A 353 13.28 -20.16 8.83
C GLU A 353 12.36 -19.29 9.69
N LEU A 354 11.25 -18.81 9.14
CA LEU A 354 10.28 -18.00 9.89
C LEU A 354 9.53 -18.81 10.94
N LYS A 355 9.14 -20.06 10.65
CA LYS A 355 8.47 -20.92 11.63
C LYS A 355 9.33 -21.17 12.86
N SER A 356 10.65 -21.32 12.70
CA SER A 356 11.57 -21.46 13.83
C SER A 356 11.91 -20.12 14.52
N THR A 357 11.89 -19.00 13.79
CA THR A 357 12.27 -17.69 14.33
C THR A 357 11.13 -16.95 15.05
N LEU A 358 9.87 -17.16 14.67
CA LEU A 358 8.69 -16.50 15.24
C LEU A 358 8.27 -17.10 16.61
N VAL A 359 9.24 -17.20 17.52
CA VAL A 359 9.10 -17.75 18.87
C VAL A 359 9.37 -16.68 19.94
N PRO A 360 8.87 -16.82 21.17
CA PRO A 360 9.13 -15.90 22.27
C PRO A 360 10.62 -15.68 22.60
N ALA A 361 11.49 -16.64 22.30
CA ALA A 361 12.94 -16.50 22.42
C ALA A 361 13.50 -15.32 21.62
N LEU A 362 12.78 -14.86 20.58
CA LEU A 362 13.14 -13.69 19.77
C LEU A 362 13.32 -12.42 20.61
N ALA A 363 12.69 -12.34 21.79
CA ALA A 363 12.88 -11.25 22.75
C ALA A 363 14.36 -11.02 23.10
N ALA A 364 15.20 -12.07 23.10
CA ALA A 364 16.62 -11.96 23.38
C ALA A 364 17.40 -11.14 22.35
N ARG A 365 16.88 -11.01 21.11
CA ARG A 365 17.47 -10.21 20.02
C ARG A 365 16.85 -8.82 19.90
N ILE A 366 15.72 -8.58 20.55
CA ILE A 366 15.05 -7.27 20.60
C ILE A 366 15.67 -6.44 21.74
N THR A 367 16.89 -5.94 21.54
CA THR A 367 17.66 -5.19 22.55
C THR A 367 17.85 -3.72 22.20
N ALA A 368 16.89 -3.12 21.50
CA ALA A 368 16.97 -1.73 21.03
C ALA A 368 17.11 -0.73 22.18
N CYS A 369 16.49 -0.99 23.33
CA CYS A 369 16.38 -0.09 24.48
C CYS A 369 17.29 -0.47 25.66
N ARG A 370 18.34 -1.27 25.44
CA ARG A 370 19.22 -1.80 26.51
C ARG A 370 19.96 -0.73 27.32
N GLU A 371 20.17 0.45 26.75
CA GLU A 371 20.94 1.51 27.40
C GLU A 371 20.24 2.11 28.63
N SER A 372 21.02 2.36 29.68
CA SER A 372 20.51 2.94 30.92
C SER A 372 20.12 4.41 30.77
N PHE A 373 19.20 4.86 31.62
CA PHE A 373 18.70 6.25 31.62
C PHE A 373 19.78 7.34 31.58
N PRO A 374 20.87 7.26 32.38
CA PRO A 374 21.92 8.29 32.36
C PRO A 374 22.65 8.39 31.02
N VAL A 375 22.82 7.27 30.30
CA VAL A 375 23.56 7.23 29.04
C VAL A 375 22.73 7.88 27.93
N TRP A 376 21.50 7.43 27.75
CA TRP A 376 20.67 7.94 26.67
C TRP A 376 20.18 9.36 26.95
N SER A 377 19.95 9.77 28.21
CA SER A 377 19.53 11.14 28.53
C SER A 377 20.63 12.17 28.22
N LYS A 378 21.90 11.84 28.52
CA LYS A 378 23.04 12.66 28.11
C LYS A 378 23.13 12.78 26.59
N ARG A 379 22.96 11.67 25.86
CA ARG A 379 22.91 11.69 24.39
C ARG A 379 21.77 12.55 23.88
N TRP A 380 20.56 12.35 24.40
CA TRP A 380 19.37 13.10 23.99
C TRP A 380 19.55 14.60 24.17
N TYR A 381 20.19 15.03 25.26
CA TYR A 381 20.53 16.44 25.48
C TYR A 381 21.55 16.98 24.46
N GLN A 382 22.52 16.16 24.04
CA GLN A 382 23.60 16.58 23.13
C GLN A 382 23.22 16.50 21.65
N THR A 383 22.52 15.43 21.24
CA THR A 383 22.24 15.11 19.82
C THR A 383 20.76 15.17 19.46
N GLY A 384 19.86 15.29 20.44
CA GLY A 384 18.41 15.28 20.22
C GLY A 384 17.80 13.89 19.99
N ALA A 385 18.58 12.81 20.07
CA ALA A 385 18.12 11.44 19.85
C ALA A 385 18.33 10.56 21.08
N ARG A 386 17.36 9.68 21.35
CA ARG A 386 17.47 8.66 22.40
C ARG A 386 18.41 7.54 21.98
N PHE A 387 18.22 6.98 20.78
CA PHE A 387 19.01 5.85 20.28
C PHE A 387 20.19 6.32 19.43
N ASP A 388 21.25 5.50 19.40
CA ASP A 388 22.37 5.68 18.48
C ASP A 388 22.07 4.96 17.16
N SER A 389 22.17 5.68 16.03
CA SER A 389 21.88 5.17 14.69
C SER A 389 22.81 4.02 14.29
N VAL A 390 24.07 4.04 14.70
CA VAL A 390 25.08 3.05 14.30
C VAL A 390 24.86 1.73 15.05
N ASP A 391 24.68 1.81 16.36
CA ASP A 391 24.32 0.65 17.20
C ASP A 391 22.99 0.02 16.76
N TRP A 392 22.00 0.85 16.40
CA TRP A 392 20.73 0.36 15.88
C TRP A 392 20.86 -0.32 14.52
N ALA A 393 21.80 0.12 13.66
CA ALA A 393 22.11 -0.53 12.40
C ALA A 393 22.65 -1.95 12.59
N ARG A 394 23.61 -2.13 13.50
CA ARG A 394 24.15 -3.47 13.82
C ARG A 394 23.05 -4.42 14.30
N ARG A 395 22.14 -3.96 15.16
CA ARG A 395 21.04 -4.79 15.66
C ARG A 395 19.98 -5.07 14.60
N CYS A 396 19.65 -4.09 13.76
CA CYS A 396 18.66 -4.22 12.70
C CYS A 396 19.13 -5.19 11.59
N ALA A 397 20.45 -5.28 11.37
CA ALA A 397 21.05 -6.16 10.37
C ALA A 397 20.63 -7.64 10.56
N TRP A 398 20.58 -8.14 11.79
CA TRP A 398 20.14 -9.52 12.06
C TRP A 398 18.71 -9.78 11.57
N PHE A 399 17.79 -8.83 11.77
CA PHE A 399 16.40 -8.92 11.27
C PHE A 399 16.32 -8.86 9.75
N CYS A 400 17.31 -8.23 9.10
CA CYS A 400 17.38 -8.08 7.64
C CYS A 400 18.28 -9.13 6.96
N HIS A 401 18.80 -10.10 7.72
CA HIS A 401 19.76 -11.11 7.23
C HIS A 401 21.04 -10.47 6.67
N GLY A 402 21.56 -9.47 7.38
CA GLY A 402 22.75 -8.71 7.01
C GLY A 402 22.46 -7.54 6.08
N SER A 403 23.45 -7.18 5.27
CA SER A 403 23.35 -6.11 4.26
C SER A 403 22.70 -6.57 2.95
N LEU A 404 21.60 -7.34 3.04
CA LEU A 404 20.80 -7.71 1.88
C LEU A 404 20.13 -6.49 1.26
N THR A 405 20.09 -6.47 -0.07
CA THR A 405 19.31 -5.50 -0.83
C THR A 405 17.86 -5.97 -1.05
N PHE A 406 16.96 -5.06 -1.42
CA PHE A 406 15.58 -5.42 -1.78
C PHE A 406 15.51 -6.43 -2.93
N LEU A 407 16.40 -6.31 -3.92
CA LEU A 407 16.48 -7.26 -5.02
C LEU A 407 16.99 -8.64 -4.57
N GLU A 408 18.05 -8.67 -3.76
CA GLU A 408 18.61 -9.92 -3.24
C GLU A 408 17.59 -10.67 -2.36
N ALA A 409 16.87 -9.95 -1.49
CA ALA A 409 15.81 -10.54 -0.66
C ALA A 409 14.66 -11.11 -1.51
N PHE A 410 14.24 -10.39 -2.57
CA PHE A 410 13.23 -10.88 -3.49
C PHE A 410 13.67 -12.14 -4.24
N GLN A 411 14.93 -12.22 -4.67
CA GLN A 411 15.49 -13.40 -5.33
C GLN A 411 15.57 -14.61 -4.39
N ARG A 412 15.86 -14.38 -3.10
CA ARG A 412 15.94 -15.45 -2.09
C ARG A 412 14.57 -16.02 -1.73
N THR A 413 13.60 -15.16 -1.42
CA THR A 413 12.33 -15.60 -0.81
C THR A 413 11.15 -15.58 -1.79
N GLY A 414 11.26 -14.86 -2.90
CA GLY A 414 10.13 -14.55 -3.80
C GLY A 414 9.13 -13.55 -3.22
N ARG A 415 9.34 -13.04 -1.99
CA ARG A 415 8.44 -12.07 -1.35
C ARG A 415 8.84 -10.64 -1.69
N ILE A 416 7.84 -9.82 -1.95
CA ILE A 416 7.99 -8.41 -2.30
C ILE A 416 7.92 -7.60 -1.02
N LEU A 417 9.10 -7.20 -0.51
CA LEU A 417 9.22 -6.30 0.63
C LEU A 417 9.08 -4.84 0.21
N ASN A 418 8.27 -4.09 0.94
CA ASN A 418 8.07 -2.66 0.77
C ASN A 418 8.29 -1.94 2.10
N VAL A 419 9.09 -0.87 2.08
CA VAL A 419 9.33 -0.02 3.26
C VAL A 419 9.06 1.43 2.90
N SER A 420 8.26 2.12 3.70
CA SER A 420 7.95 3.53 3.49
C SER A 420 9.01 4.43 4.15
N CYS A 421 9.57 5.37 3.39
CA CYS A 421 10.54 6.34 3.89
C CYS A 421 10.12 7.75 3.49
N VAL A 422 10.14 8.67 4.46
CA VAL A 422 9.82 10.08 4.25
C VAL A 422 11.12 10.87 4.23
N PRO A 423 11.42 11.68 3.20
CA PRO A 423 12.61 12.50 3.19
C PRO A 423 12.53 13.57 4.29
N SER A 424 13.68 13.99 4.83
CA SER A 424 13.74 15.03 5.85
C SER A 424 13.26 16.38 5.33
N ASP A 425 13.39 16.59 4.01
CA ASP A 425 12.89 17.74 3.28
C ASP A 425 11.37 17.64 3.07
N PRO A 426 10.57 18.60 3.58
CA PRO A 426 9.11 18.60 3.42
C PRO A 426 8.62 18.63 1.97
N HIS A 427 9.38 19.22 1.04
CA HIS A 427 8.97 19.34 -0.36
C HIS A 427 9.29 18.10 -1.19
N SER A 428 10.08 17.18 -0.65
CA SER A 428 10.43 15.95 -1.34
C SER A 428 9.30 14.91 -1.21
N PRO A 429 9.02 14.14 -2.26
CA PRO A 429 8.00 13.09 -2.22
C PRO A 429 8.44 11.93 -1.32
N THR A 430 7.48 11.24 -0.72
CA THR A 430 7.75 10.00 0.01
C THR A 430 8.13 8.89 -0.96
N ILE A 431 9.04 8.02 -0.54
CA ILE A 431 9.46 6.86 -1.35
C ILE A 431 8.96 5.59 -0.68
N LEU A 432 8.41 4.68 -1.50
CA LEU A 432 8.17 3.30 -1.13
C LEU A 432 9.33 2.46 -1.66
N ALA A 433 10.31 2.16 -0.81
CA ALA A 433 11.48 1.37 -1.18
C ALA A 433 11.09 -0.10 -1.36
N ASN A 434 11.35 -0.64 -2.55
CA ASN A 434 11.12 -2.03 -2.92
C ASN A 434 12.08 -2.45 -4.04
N TYR A 435 11.98 -3.71 -4.51
CA TYR A 435 12.88 -4.23 -5.55
C TYR A 435 12.72 -3.56 -6.93
N LEU A 436 11.61 -2.87 -7.22
CA LEU A 436 11.39 -2.13 -8.47
C LEU A 436 11.90 -0.69 -8.38
N THR A 437 11.65 -0.02 -7.26
CA THR A 437 11.97 1.40 -7.06
C THR A 437 13.38 1.63 -6.55
N ALA A 438 13.89 0.72 -5.71
CA ALA A 438 15.19 0.81 -5.06
C ALA A 438 15.85 -0.58 -4.92
N PRO A 439 16.15 -1.28 -6.04
CA PRO A 439 16.67 -2.65 -6.03
C PRO A 439 17.96 -2.83 -5.22
N ASP A 440 18.89 -1.89 -5.36
CA ASP A 440 20.23 -1.94 -4.76
C ASP A 440 20.26 -1.35 -3.33
N CYS A 441 19.12 -0.88 -2.81
CA CYS A 441 19.04 -0.28 -1.47
C CYS A 441 19.10 -1.38 -0.40
N VAL A 442 19.90 -1.14 0.64
CA VAL A 442 20.10 -2.07 1.74
C VAL A 442 18.93 -1.98 2.72
N ILE A 443 18.32 -3.13 3.03
CA ILE A 443 17.05 -3.19 3.76
C ILE A 443 17.16 -2.60 5.16
N TRP A 444 18.21 -2.93 5.93
CA TRP A 444 18.35 -2.41 7.30
C TRP A 444 18.44 -0.87 7.32
N SER A 445 19.05 -0.25 6.31
CA SER A 445 19.13 1.22 6.22
C SER A 445 17.76 1.84 5.98
N ALA A 446 16.92 1.20 5.15
CA ALA A 446 15.55 1.60 4.89
C ALA A 446 14.63 1.41 6.11
N VAL A 447 14.80 0.31 6.85
CA VAL A 447 14.05 0.05 8.10
C VAL A 447 14.37 1.13 9.15
N ILE A 448 15.65 1.48 9.30
CA ILE A 448 16.08 2.51 10.26
C ILE A 448 15.56 3.88 9.85
N ALA A 449 15.65 4.22 8.57
CA ALA A 449 15.04 5.42 8.01
C ALA A 449 13.54 5.49 8.29
N SER A 450 12.84 4.38 8.06
CA SER A 450 11.40 4.27 8.30
C SER A 450 11.00 4.39 9.77
N ALA A 451 11.92 4.15 10.72
CA ALA A 451 11.68 4.26 12.16
C ALA A 451 12.38 5.46 12.81
N ALA A 452 12.90 6.40 12.00
CA ALA A 452 13.57 7.60 12.47
C ALA A 452 12.57 8.67 12.94
N VAL A 453 11.92 8.42 14.08
CA VAL A 453 10.98 9.37 14.71
C VAL A 453 11.77 10.51 15.38
N PRO A 454 11.42 11.79 15.12
CA PRO A 454 12.05 12.93 15.79
C PRO A 454 12.04 12.78 17.31
N GLY A 455 13.21 12.96 17.94
CA GLY A 455 13.41 12.79 19.39
C GLY A 455 13.77 11.36 19.83
N VAL A 456 13.45 10.34 19.02
CA VAL A 456 13.84 8.94 19.27
C VAL A 456 15.11 8.61 18.52
N LEU A 457 15.15 8.87 17.23
CA LEU A 457 16.30 8.66 16.36
C LEU A 457 16.42 9.84 15.38
N ASN A 458 17.65 10.28 15.14
CA ASN A 458 17.90 11.35 14.18
C ASN A 458 17.67 10.87 12.74
N PRO A 459 17.36 11.79 11.80
CA PRO A 459 17.21 11.42 10.40
C PRO A 459 18.47 10.71 9.86
N VAL A 460 18.30 9.60 9.16
CA VAL A 460 19.40 8.73 8.67
C VAL A 460 19.49 8.70 7.15
N VAL A 461 20.63 8.27 6.61
CA VAL A 461 20.85 8.14 5.16
C VAL A 461 20.51 6.71 4.71
N LEU A 462 19.90 6.58 3.53
CA LEU A 462 19.72 5.26 2.90
C LEU A 462 21.04 4.79 2.30
N MET A 463 21.35 3.51 2.42
CA MET A 463 22.58 2.92 1.87
C MET A 463 22.26 2.10 0.63
N LYS A 464 23.13 2.17 -0.37
CA LYS A 464 23.12 1.40 -1.60
C LYS A 464 24.31 0.46 -1.62
N LYS A 465 24.11 -0.77 -2.09
CA LYS A 465 25.20 -1.72 -2.33
C LYS A 465 25.75 -1.54 -3.74
N LYS A 466 27.06 -1.37 -3.88
CA LYS A 466 27.73 -1.35 -5.19
C LYS A 466 27.87 -2.77 -5.74
N ARG A 467 28.20 -2.86 -7.03
CA ARG A 467 28.59 -4.13 -7.67
C ARG A 467 29.79 -4.80 -7.00
N ASP A 468 30.67 -3.99 -6.42
CA ASP A 468 31.86 -4.44 -5.70
C ASP A 468 31.55 -4.97 -4.29
N GLY A 469 30.29 -4.91 -3.84
CA GLY A 469 29.84 -5.33 -2.52
C GLY A 469 29.92 -4.25 -1.43
N THR A 470 30.69 -3.19 -1.64
CA THR A 470 30.82 -2.05 -0.70
C THR A 470 29.55 -1.21 -0.64
N LEU A 471 29.27 -0.60 0.51
CA LEU A 471 28.14 0.31 0.69
C LEU A 471 28.49 1.77 0.35
N GLU A 472 27.54 2.48 -0.25
CA GLU A 472 27.59 3.93 -0.50
C GLU A 472 26.26 4.59 -0.11
N PRO A 473 26.23 5.90 0.21
CA PRO A 473 24.97 6.60 0.39
C PRO A 473 24.14 6.58 -0.91
N TYR A 474 22.84 6.34 -0.79
CA TYR A 474 21.90 6.36 -1.91
C TYR A 474 21.85 7.77 -2.52
N ALA A 475 21.86 7.84 -3.86
CA ALA A 475 22.28 8.99 -4.69
C ALA A 475 21.43 10.28 -4.62
N PHE A 476 20.72 10.54 -3.52
CA PHE A 476 19.95 11.78 -3.32
C PHE A 476 20.36 12.59 -2.08
N GLY A 477 21.33 12.14 -1.28
CA GLY A 477 21.95 12.92 -0.18
C GLY A 477 20.98 13.52 0.86
N HIS A 478 19.71 13.17 0.82
CA HIS A 478 18.73 13.56 1.82
C HIS A 478 18.73 12.54 2.95
N LYS A 479 18.69 13.04 4.18
CA LYS A 479 18.36 12.21 5.33
C LYS A 479 16.87 11.87 5.28
N TRP A 480 16.51 10.76 5.90
CA TRP A 480 15.17 10.18 5.89
C TRP A 480 14.65 10.09 7.33
N LYS A 481 13.34 10.25 7.45
CA LYS A 481 12.56 10.24 8.69
C LYS A 481 11.49 9.14 8.61
N ASP A 482 10.85 8.91 9.75
CA ASP A 482 9.82 7.89 9.89
C ASP A 482 8.68 8.02 8.86
N GLY A 483 8.35 6.90 8.21
CA GLY A 483 7.31 6.80 7.19
C GLY A 483 5.90 7.14 7.70
N SER A 484 5.63 6.86 8.97
CA SER A 484 4.34 7.09 9.65
C SER A 484 4.03 8.56 9.88
N LEU A 485 4.99 9.47 9.67
CA LEU A 485 4.72 10.90 9.77
C LEU A 485 3.80 11.40 8.66
N ARG A 486 3.86 10.80 7.46
CA ARG A 486 3.08 11.22 6.29
C ARG A 486 2.14 10.13 5.79
N THR A 487 2.64 8.90 5.65
CA THR A 487 1.87 7.77 5.12
C THR A 487 2.25 6.47 5.83
N ASP A 488 1.53 6.12 6.89
CA ASP A 488 1.73 4.84 7.59
C ASP A 488 1.42 3.63 6.69
N ILE A 489 0.34 3.66 5.90
CA ILE A 489 -0.04 2.57 4.99
C ILE A 489 -0.22 3.09 3.55
N PRO A 490 0.73 2.81 2.64
CA PRO A 490 0.73 3.39 1.29
C PRO A 490 -0.12 2.57 0.29
N LEU A 491 -1.44 2.40 0.55
CA LEU A 491 -2.34 1.58 -0.28
C LEU A 491 -2.34 1.99 -1.76
N LYS A 492 -2.33 3.30 -2.06
CA LYS A 492 -2.30 3.81 -3.44
C LYS A 492 -1.03 3.41 -4.18
N ALA A 493 0.13 3.49 -3.52
CA ALA A 493 1.41 3.10 -4.12
C ALA A 493 1.50 1.58 -4.32
N LEU A 494 0.94 0.79 -3.40
CA LEU A 494 0.85 -0.67 -3.57
C LEU A 494 -0.05 -1.07 -4.73
N ASN A 495 -1.18 -0.38 -4.90
CA ASN A 495 -2.06 -0.59 -6.05
C ASN A 495 -1.34 -0.25 -7.36
N LEU A 496 -0.64 0.89 -7.43
CA LEU A 496 0.07 1.33 -8.62
C LEU A 496 1.26 0.44 -8.98
N HIS A 497 2.07 0.02 -8.01
CA HIS A 497 3.26 -0.81 -8.27
C HIS A 497 2.94 -2.30 -8.48
N PHE A 498 1.93 -2.83 -7.79
CA PHE A 498 1.71 -4.28 -7.71
C PHE A 498 0.26 -4.74 -7.91
N ASN A 499 -0.65 -3.85 -8.33
CA ASN A 499 -2.08 -4.16 -8.52
C ASN A 499 -2.72 -4.79 -7.27
N VAL A 500 -2.40 -4.24 -6.10
CA VAL A 500 -2.98 -4.67 -4.82
C VAL A 500 -4.40 -4.12 -4.69
N ASN A 501 -5.38 -5.02 -4.69
CA ASN A 501 -6.80 -4.69 -4.50
C ASN A 501 -7.33 -5.18 -3.15
N PHE A 502 -6.63 -6.13 -2.50
CA PHE A 502 -7.01 -6.68 -1.22
C PHE A 502 -5.90 -6.41 -0.19
N SER A 503 -6.20 -5.61 0.82
CA SER A 503 -5.23 -5.21 1.84
C SER A 503 -5.58 -5.79 3.21
N ILE A 504 -4.61 -6.49 3.80
CA ILE A 504 -4.65 -6.97 5.19
C ILE A 504 -3.82 -6.00 6.01
N VAL A 505 -4.47 -5.09 6.72
CA VAL A 505 -3.81 -4.10 7.57
C VAL A 505 -3.75 -4.60 9.00
N SER A 506 -2.55 -4.65 9.56
CA SER A 506 -2.36 -4.78 11.00
C SER A 506 -2.11 -3.41 11.60
N GLN A 507 -3.05 -2.93 12.41
CA GLN A 507 -2.96 -1.63 13.05
C GLN A 507 -2.74 -1.78 14.55
N VAL A 508 -1.57 -1.31 15.01
CA VAL A 508 -1.12 -1.42 16.40
C VAL A 508 -0.88 -0.07 17.07
N ASN A 509 -1.03 1.02 16.31
CA ASN A 509 -0.84 2.38 16.78
C ASN A 509 -1.77 2.69 17.99
N PRO A 510 -1.22 3.04 19.16
CA PRO A 510 -1.98 3.19 20.40
C PRO A 510 -2.98 4.36 20.34
N HIS A 511 -2.62 5.42 19.62
CA HIS A 511 -3.41 6.64 19.52
C HIS A 511 -4.70 6.46 18.69
N ILE A 512 -4.75 5.49 17.79
CA ILE A 512 -5.93 5.21 16.94
C ILE A 512 -6.88 4.21 17.60
N ASN A 513 -6.35 3.31 18.44
CA ASN A 513 -7.14 2.29 19.14
C ASN A 513 -8.31 2.92 19.92
N LEU A 514 -8.12 4.12 20.49
CA LEU A 514 -9.16 4.85 21.21
C LEU A 514 -10.33 5.26 20.30
N PHE A 515 -10.07 5.63 19.04
CA PHE A 515 -11.05 6.11 18.07
C PHE A 515 -11.64 5.03 17.16
N PHE A 516 -11.22 3.77 17.33
CA PHE A 516 -11.72 2.67 16.52
C PHE A 516 -12.98 2.04 17.16
N PHE A 517 -14.12 2.27 16.51
CA PHE A 517 -15.40 1.65 16.85
C PHE A 517 -16.03 1.08 15.59
N SER A 518 -16.25 -0.24 15.58
CA SER A 518 -17.03 -0.90 14.52
C SER A 518 -18.49 -0.91 14.93
N SER A 519 -19.24 0.10 14.49
CA SER A 519 -20.66 0.30 14.79
C SER A 519 -21.54 -0.85 14.30
N ARG A 520 -21.16 -1.51 13.19
CA ARG A 520 -21.85 -2.68 12.60
C ARG A 520 -21.07 -3.99 12.69
N GLY A 521 -20.12 -4.08 13.63
CA GLY A 521 -19.31 -5.28 13.82
C GLY A 521 -18.13 -5.33 12.84
N SER A 522 -17.30 -6.36 12.99
CA SER A 522 -16.12 -6.56 12.13
C SER A 522 -16.03 -8.04 11.77
N VAL A 523 -15.35 -8.38 10.68
CA VAL A 523 -15.13 -9.77 10.24
C VAL A 523 -14.80 -10.71 11.44
N GLY A 524 -15.56 -11.78 11.62
CA GLY A 524 -15.41 -12.75 12.71
C GLY A 524 -15.75 -12.24 14.12
N ARG A 525 -16.37 -11.06 14.23
CA ARG A 525 -16.86 -10.48 15.49
C ARG A 525 -18.25 -9.85 15.27
N PRO A 526 -19.32 -10.65 15.41
CA PRO A 526 -20.68 -10.15 15.26
C PRO A 526 -21.10 -9.21 16.37
N VAL A 527 -21.96 -8.26 16.00
CA VAL A 527 -22.57 -7.34 16.96
C VAL A 527 -23.48 -8.11 17.90
N THR A 528 -23.41 -7.77 19.18
CA THR A 528 -24.18 -8.42 20.23
C THR A 528 -25.66 -8.08 20.17
N HIS A 529 -26.00 -6.91 19.64
CA HIS A 529 -27.34 -6.37 19.53
C HIS A 529 -28.11 -6.96 18.32
N ARG A 530 -29.38 -7.33 18.52
CA ARG A 530 -30.27 -7.96 17.50
C ARG A 530 -29.60 -9.09 16.70
N ARG A 531 -28.82 -9.96 17.35
CA ARG A 531 -28.15 -11.13 16.72
C ARG A 531 -27.29 -10.74 15.51
N GLY A 532 -26.35 -9.81 15.66
CA GLY A 532 -25.46 -9.37 14.58
C GLY A 532 -26.01 -8.25 13.69
N ARG A 533 -27.35 -8.13 13.60
CA ARG A 533 -28.05 -7.25 12.65
C ARG A 533 -28.25 -5.81 13.13
N GLY A 534 -27.85 -5.50 14.36
CA GLY A 534 -28.07 -4.20 15.00
C GLY A 534 -26.79 -3.36 15.08
N TRP A 535 -26.97 -2.07 15.39
CA TRP A 535 -25.86 -1.18 15.73
C TRP A 535 -25.34 -1.49 17.14
N ARG A 536 -24.02 -1.41 17.32
CA ARG A 536 -23.33 -1.71 18.57
C ARG A 536 -23.72 -0.67 19.65
N GLY A 537 -24.29 -1.13 20.76
CA GLY A 537 -24.83 -0.22 21.79
C GLY A 537 -26.11 0.53 21.37
N GLY A 538 -26.81 0.05 20.33
CA GLY A 538 -28.02 0.67 19.80
C GLY A 538 -27.75 1.76 18.76
N PHE A 539 -28.81 2.18 18.04
CA PHE A 539 -28.71 3.19 16.98
C PHE A 539 -28.23 4.53 17.52
N LEU A 540 -28.84 5.05 18.60
CA LEU A 540 -28.49 6.34 19.18
C LEU A 540 -27.04 6.39 19.69
N GLY A 541 -26.60 5.36 20.41
CA GLY A 541 -25.24 5.29 20.95
C GLY A 541 -24.18 5.24 19.84
N SER A 542 -24.41 4.42 18.81
CA SER A 542 -23.51 4.38 17.66
C SER A 542 -23.57 5.64 16.78
N ALA A 543 -24.77 6.22 16.58
CA ALA A 543 -24.92 7.44 15.78
C ALA A 543 -24.22 8.63 16.45
N LEU A 544 -24.34 8.75 17.78
CA LEU A 544 -23.61 9.76 18.55
C LEU A 544 -22.09 9.54 18.47
N GLU A 545 -21.63 8.30 18.60
CA GLU A 545 -20.20 7.96 18.44
C GLU A 545 -19.68 8.35 17.05
N GLN A 546 -20.42 8.01 16.00
CA GLN A 546 -20.08 8.32 14.61
C GLN A 546 -20.07 9.84 14.39
N TYR A 547 -21.06 10.56 14.90
CA TYR A 547 -21.15 12.02 14.81
C TYR A 547 -19.96 12.70 15.49
N LEU A 548 -19.67 12.33 16.74
CA LEU A 548 -18.54 12.87 17.49
C LEU A 548 -17.20 12.58 16.79
N LYS A 549 -17.05 11.39 16.21
CA LYS A 549 -15.85 11.00 15.46
C LYS A 549 -15.68 11.82 14.17
N LEU A 550 -16.75 12.04 13.43
CA LEU A 550 -16.73 12.87 12.22
C LEU A 550 -16.38 14.32 12.56
N ASP A 551 -17.00 14.88 13.61
CA ASP A 551 -16.70 16.23 14.08
C ASP A 551 -15.26 16.37 14.58
N LEU A 552 -14.75 15.40 15.34
CA LEU A 552 -13.36 15.40 15.79
C LEU A 552 -12.40 15.40 14.59
N THR A 553 -12.68 14.57 13.58
CA THR A 553 -11.89 14.49 12.35
C THR A 553 -11.95 15.82 11.58
N LYS A 554 -13.13 16.44 11.49
CA LYS A 554 -13.32 17.76 10.87
C LYS A 554 -12.46 18.82 11.58
N TRP A 555 -12.51 18.91 12.90
CA TRP A 555 -11.74 19.91 13.64
C TRP A 555 -10.23 19.67 13.60
N LEU A 556 -9.78 18.41 13.54
CA LEU A 556 -8.38 18.06 13.26
C LEU A 556 -7.95 18.50 11.84
N LYS A 557 -8.82 18.34 10.83
CA LYS A 557 -8.57 18.86 9.47
C LYS A 557 -8.49 20.38 9.47
N VAL A 558 -9.39 21.08 10.16
CA VAL A 558 -9.36 22.55 10.31
C VAL A 558 -8.04 22.99 10.95
N LEU A 559 -7.62 22.33 12.02
CA LEU A 559 -6.37 22.61 12.72
C LEU A 559 -5.14 22.49 11.79
N ARG A 560 -5.15 21.49 10.89
CA ARG A 560 -4.12 21.29 9.85
C ARG A 560 -4.18 22.36 8.77
N HIS A 561 -5.33 22.55 8.12
CA HIS A 561 -5.46 23.43 6.95
C HIS A 561 -5.21 24.90 7.27
N LEU A 562 -5.52 25.31 8.51
CA LEU A 562 -5.21 26.65 9.00
C LEU A 562 -3.80 26.77 9.58
N GLU A 563 -2.98 25.70 9.51
CA GLU A 563 -1.64 25.59 10.06
C GLU A 563 -1.50 26.12 11.49
N LEU A 564 -2.52 25.88 12.33
CA LEU A 564 -2.57 26.48 13.67
C LEU A 564 -1.62 25.79 14.64
N LEU A 565 -1.28 24.52 14.38
CA LEU A 565 -0.34 23.78 15.21
C LEU A 565 1.07 24.40 15.13
N PRO A 566 1.76 24.56 16.27
CA PRO A 566 3.20 24.76 16.22
C PRO A 566 3.85 23.54 15.53
N ARG A 567 4.95 23.75 14.81
CA ARG A 567 5.79 22.68 14.23
C ARG A 567 6.96 22.37 15.18
N PRO A 568 6.77 21.65 16.30
CA PRO A 568 7.89 21.27 17.15
C PRO A 568 8.85 20.41 16.32
N MET A 569 10.14 20.75 16.39
CA MET A 569 11.21 20.15 15.55
C MET A 569 11.01 20.34 14.03
N GLY A 570 10.22 21.34 13.61
CA GLY A 570 10.02 21.67 12.19
C GLY A 570 9.16 20.66 11.43
N GLN A 571 8.45 19.77 12.13
CA GLN A 571 7.64 18.71 11.52
C GLN A 571 6.13 18.96 11.74
N ASP A 572 5.32 18.60 10.73
CA ASP A 572 3.87 18.61 10.82
C ASP A 572 3.34 17.30 11.41
N TRP A 573 2.93 17.34 12.68
CA TRP A 573 2.40 16.18 13.41
C TRP A 573 0.90 15.93 13.16
N SER A 574 0.23 16.85 12.45
CA SER A 574 -1.19 16.73 12.12
C SER A 574 -1.48 15.55 11.20
N GLU A 575 -0.53 15.17 10.33
CA GLU A 575 -0.73 14.07 9.39
C GLU A 575 -0.81 12.72 10.10
N VAL A 576 -0.11 12.55 11.22
CA VAL A 576 -0.15 11.32 12.05
C VAL A 576 -1.58 11.01 12.52
N TRP A 577 -2.46 12.00 12.69
CA TRP A 577 -3.83 11.77 13.13
C TRP A 577 -4.84 11.60 11.99
N LEU A 578 -4.54 12.13 10.82
CA LEU A 578 -5.48 12.24 9.69
C LEU A 578 -5.30 11.13 8.64
N GLN A 579 -4.33 10.23 8.82
CA GLN A 579 -4.05 9.14 7.90
C GLN A 579 -5.18 8.10 7.84
N ARG A 580 -5.26 7.39 6.70
CA ARG A 580 -6.14 6.22 6.54
C ARG A 580 -5.46 5.00 7.18
N PHE A 581 -6.08 4.48 8.24
CA PHE A 581 -5.56 3.35 9.04
C PHE A 581 -6.31 2.03 8.83
N SER A 582 -7.20 1.98 7.83
CA SER A 582 -8.03 0.81 7.54
C SER A 582 -7.80 0.31 6.13
N GLY A 583 -7.65 -1.01 5.99
CA GLY A 583 -7.71 -1.73 4.72
C GLY A 583 -8.99 -2.55 4.59
N THR A 584 -9.05 -3.42 3.57
CA THR A 584 -10.17 -4.36 3.36
C THR A 584 -10.40 -5.23 4.59
N ILE A 585 -9.32 -5.73 5.17
CA ILE A 585 -9.30 -6.35 6.49
C ILE A 585 -8.39 -5.53 7.37
N THR A 586 -8.89 -5.12 8.54
CA THR A 586 -8.06 -4.50 9.56
C THR A 586 -8.05 -5.35 10.83
N ILE A 587 -6.85 -5.76 11.25
CA ILE A 587 -6.60 -6.59 12.42
C ILE A 587 -6.13 -5.68 13.55
N TRP A 588 -6.78 -5.82 14.70
CA TRP A 588 -6.55 -5.00 15.90
C TRP A 588 -6.24 -5.91 17.09
N PRO A 589 -4.96 -6.10 17.42
CA PRO A 589 -4.54 -6.76 18.65
C PRO A 589 -5.05 -6.03 19.88
N ARG A 590 -5.44 -6.77 20.92
CA ARG A 590 -5.89 -6.16 22.19
C ARG A 590 -4.68 -5.89 23.07
N SER A 591 -4.25 -4.63 23.13
CA SER A 591 -3.14 -4.24 23.99
C SER A 591 -3.52 -4.20 25.47
N LYS A 592 -2.55 -4.50 26.35
CA LYS A 592 -2.72 -4.34 27.80
C LYS A 592 -2.37 -2.91 28.22
N PRO A 593 -2.99 -2.36 29.28
CA PRO A 593 -2.60 -1.06 29.82
C PRO A 593 -1.12 -0.98 30.21
N SER A 594 -0.54 -2.09 30.70
CA SER A 594 0.88 -2.20 31.03
C SER A 594 1.82 -1.94 29.84
N ASP A 595 1.34 -2.18 28.61
CA ASP A 595 2.16 -2.02 27.40
C ASP A 595 2.40 -0.54 27.08
N PHE A 596 1.49 0.35 27.49
CA PHE A 596 1.66 1.80 27.32
C PHE A 596 2.84 2.33 28.15
N TRP A 597 3.04 1.81 29.36
CA TRP A 597 4.22 2.14 30.18
C TRP A 597 5.53 1.63 29.59
N HIS A 598 5.47 0.54 28.81
CA HIS A 598 6.64 -0.10 28.20
C HIS A 598 6.75 0.17 26.68
N ILE A 599 6.20 1.29 26.21
CA ILE A 599 6.16 1.66 24.78
C ILE A 599 7.56 1.84 24.16
N LEU A 600 8.56 2.18 24.97
CA LEU A 600 9.96 2.35 24.57
C LEU A 600 10.89 1.56 25.50
N ALA A 601 10.54 0.30 25.75
CA ALA A 601 11.32 -0.65 26.54
C ALA A 601 11.40 -2.01 25.84
N ASP A 602 12.51 -2.72 26.01
CA ASP A 602 12.69 -4.04 25.41
C ASP A 602 11.71 -5.07 26.01
N PRO A 603 11.17 -6.00 25.20
CA PRO A 603 10.23 -7.01 25.66
C PRO A 603 10.92 -8.10 26.49
N SER A 604 10.29 -8.50 27.60
CA SER A 604 10.64 -9.78 28.23
C SER A 604 10.10 -10.94 27.38
N LYS A 605 10.67 -12.13 27.54
CA LYS A 605 10.20 -13.35 26.84
C LYS A 605 8.71 -13.60 27.06
N GLU A 606 8.25 -13.46 28.31
CA GLU A 606 6.83 -13.58 28.68
C GLU A 606 5.94 -12.51 28.01
N ARG A 607 6.42 -11.26 27.95
CA ARG A 607 5.67 -10.17 27.29
C ARG A 607 5.56 -10.44 25.80
N LEU A 608 6.65 -10.85 25.16
CA LEU A 608 6.64 -11.20 23.75
C LEU A 608 5.75 -12.42 23.48
N ALA A 609 5.80 -13.47 24.31
CA ALA A 609 4.91 -14.63 24.21
C ALA A 609 3.44 -14.20 24.23
N ASN A 610 3.09 -13.30 25.16
CA ASN A 610 1.73 -12.77 25.24
C ASN A 610 1.34 -11.95 23.99
N MET A 611 2.24 -11.09 23.50
CA MET A 611 1.99 -10.30 22.29
C MET A 611 1.81 -11.17 21.04
N ILE A 612 2.60 -12.24 20.91
CA ILE A 612 2.47 -13.24 19.85
C ILE A 612 1.10 -13.92 19.95
N GLN A 613 0.74 -14.44 21.13
CA GLN A 613 -0.55 -15.11 21.32
C GLN A 613 -1.73 -14.18 21.02
N VAL A 614 -1.71 -12.95 21.52
CA VAL A 614 -2.78 -11.97 21.27
C VAL A 614 -2.85 -11.60 19.79
N GLY A 615 -1.71 -11.48 19.10
CA GLY A 615 -1.67 -11.27 17.66
C GLY A 615 -2.28 -12.43 16.87
N GLN A 616 -1.99 -13.68 17.25
CA GLN A 616 -2.59 -14.87 16.65
C GLN A 616 -4.11 -14.89 16.85
N GLN A 617 -4.57 -14.71 18.09
CA GLN A 617 -5.99 -14.69 18.43
C GLN A 617 -6.77 -13.55 17.77
N ALA A 618 -6.14 -12.41 17.51
CA ALA A 618 -6.75 -11.32 16.76
C ALA A 618 -6.95 -11.66 15.28
N THR A 619 -6.12 -12.56 14.75
CA THR A 619 -6.09 -12.97 13.34
C THR A 619 -7.04 -14.13 13.05
N PHE A 620 -7.23 -15.09 13.97
CA PHE A 620 -8.09 -16.27 13.77
C PHE A 620 -9.48 -16.00 13.17
N PRO A 621 -10.25 -14.99 13.63
CA PRO A 621 -11.56 -14.70 13.06
C PRO A 621 -11.53 -14.19 11.63
N LYS A 622 -10.37 -13.70 11.16
CA LYS A 622 -10.18 -13.14 9.82
C LYS A 622 -9.63 -14.17 8.84
N LEU A 623 -9.00 -15.25 9.34
CA LEU A 623 -8.31 -16.25 8.51
C LEU A 623 -9.22 -16.85 7.44
N LYS A 624 -10.49 -17.19 7.76
CA LYS A 624 -11.41 -17.77 6.78
C LYS A 624 -11.71 -16.83 5.61
N PHE A 625 -11.84 -15.53 5.88
CA PHE A 625 -12.05 -14.54 4.83
C PHE A 625 -10.81 -14.39 3.94
N ILE A 626 -9.62 -14.33 4.56
CA ILE A 626 -8.34 -14.29 3.85
C ILE A 626 -8.15 -15.56 3.00
N ALA A 627 -8.46 -16.73 3.56
CA ALA A 627 -8.37 -18.02 2.88
C ALA A 627 -9.25 -18.07 1.64
N ASN A 628 -10.49 -17.61 1.73
CA ASN A 628 -11.43 -17.60 0.62
C ASN A 628 -10.93 -16.72 -0.55
N ARG A 629 -10.36 -15.54 -0.24
CA ARG A 629 -9.73 -14.66 -1.25
C ARG A 629 -8.46 -15.29 -1.84
N MET A 630 -7.55 -15.74 -0.98
CA MET A 630 -6.26 -16.30 -1.36
C MET A 630 -6.39 -17.62 -2.12
N LYS A 631 -7.48 -18.38 -1.94
CA LYS A 631 -7.73 -19.64 -2.66
C LYS A 631 -7.75 -19.42 -4.18
N ILE A 632 -8.47 -18.40 -4.66
CA ILE A 632 -8.52 -18.06 -6.08
C ILE A 632 -7.19 -17.45 -6.53
N GLU A 633 -6.63 -16.53 -5.73
CA GLU A 633 -5.36 -15.85 -6.05
C GLU A 633 -4.19 -16.83 -6.22
N LYS A 634 -4.05 -17.81 -5.31
CA LYS A 634 -2.98 -18.84 -5.38
C LYS A 634 -3.08 -19.67 -6.64
N ILE A 635 -4.27 -20.14 -7.01
CA ILE A 635 -4.46 -20.94 -8.23
C ILE A 635 -4.03 -20.14 -9.47
N VAL A 636 -4.43 -18.87 -9.55
CA VAL A 636 -4.07 -17.98 -10.66
C VAL A 636 -2.57 -17.68 -10.68
N GLU A 637 -1.97 -17.44 -9.52
CA GLU A 637 -0.54 -17.14 -9.39
C GLU A 637 0.35 -18.36 -9.69
N ASP A 638 -0.01 -19.53 -9.18
CA ASP A 638 0.69 -20.80 -9.44
C ASP A 638 0.63 -21.14 -10.94
N ALA A 639 -0.53 -20.94 -11.57
CA ALA A 639 -0.69 -21.07 -13.02
C ALA A 639 0.17 -20.06 -13.80
N ARG A 640 0.25 -18.81 -13.31
CA ARG A 640 1.07 -17.76 -13.93
C ARG A 640 2.55 -18.11 -13.86
N GLN A 641 3.01 -18.69 -12.75
CA GLN A 641 4.39 -19.10 -12.57
C GLN A 641 4.74 -20.34 -13.40
N SER A 642 3.87 -21.35 -13.45
CA SER A 642 4.10 -22.57 -14.25
C SER A 642 4.10 -22.30 -15.76
N MET A 643 3.29 -21.34 -16.22
CA MET A 643 3.17 -20.99 -17.64
C MET A 643 4.17 -19.94 -18.12
N ARG A 644 5.00 -19.36 -17.23
CA ARG A 644 6.05 -18.41 -17.64
C ARG A 644 7.02 -19.11 -18.60
N PRO A 645 7.28 -18.54 -19.80
CA PRO A 645 8.32 -19.07 -20.67
C PRO A 645 9.64 -19.04 -19.91
N ASN A 646 10.38 -20.15 -19.96
CA ASN A 646 11.69 -20.25 -19.31
C ASN A 646 12.57 -19.11 -19.84
N PRO A 647 13.07 -18.18 -18.99
CA PRO A 647 13.90 -17.07 -19.45
C PRO A 647 15.21 -17.53 -20.11
N ASN A 648 15.62 -18.78 -19.87
CA ASN A 648 16.78 -19.42 -20.49
C ASN A 648 16.44 -20.27 -21.72
N ALA A 649 15.15 -20.41 -22.08
CA ALA A 649 14.80 -20.99 -23.37
C ALA A 649 15.13 -19.96 -24.43
N LEU A 650 16.07 -20.29 -25.33
CA LEU A 650 16.32 -19.52 -26.55
C LEU A 650 14.97 -19.22 -27.21
N PRO A 651 14.71 -17.98 -27.68
CA PRO A 651 13.48 -17.68 -28.37
C PRO A 651 13.44 -18.52 -29.65
N THR A 652 12.75 -19.65 -29.62
CA THR A 652 12.34 -20.34 -30.83
C THR A 652 11.41 -19.38 -31.57
N PRO A 653 11.76 -18.91 -32.77
CA PRO A 653 10.93 -17.97 -33.50
C PRO A 653 9.74 -18.74 -34.07
N SER A 654 8.65 -18.83 -33.33
CA SER A 654 7.34 -19.10 -33.93
C SER A 654 6.83 -17.81 -34.57
N ILE A 655 7.52 -17.37 -35.63
CA ILE A 655 7.03 -16.29 -36.48
C ILE A 655 5.87 -16.88 -37.28
N GLU A 656 4.65 -16.40 -36.98
CA GLU A 656 3.46 -16.78 -37.74
C GLU A 656 3.66 -16.46 -39.23
N LYS A 657 3.33 -17.44 -40.10
CA LYS A 657 3.40 -17.28 -41.57
C LYS A 657 2.58 -16.10 -42.10
N SER A 658 1.61 -15.60 -41.35
CA SER A 658 0.79 -14.43 -41.67
C SER A 658 1.59 -13.12 -41.57
N GLN A 659 2.45 -12.96 -40.56
CA GLN A 659 3.25 -11.76 -40.34
C GLN A 659 4.43 -11.64 -41.33
N MET A 660 4.99 -12.76 -41.79
CA MET A 660 5.99 -12.72 -42.86
C MET A 660 5.44 -12.17 -44.18
N ARG A 661 4.15 -12.43 -44.49
CA ARG A 661 3.51 -11.92 -45.71
C ARG A 661 3.22 -10.42 -45.67
N SER A 662 3.10 -9.81 -44.49
CA SER A 662 2.86 -8.36 -44.36
C SER A 662 4.14 -7.54 -44.29
N MET A 663 5.30 -8.18 -44.06
CA MET A 663 6.60 -7.49 -43.92
C MET A 663 7.43 -7.47 -45.21
N LEU A 664 7.06 -8.25 -46.23
CA LEU A 664 7.74 -8.27 -47.52
C LEU A 664 6.82 -7.66 -48.58
N SER A 665 7.29 -6.59 -49.22
CA SER A 665 6.65 -6.00 -50.41
C SER A 665 6.61 -7.01 -51.56
N SER A 666 5.65 -6.90 -52.47
CA SER A 666 5.60 -7.73 -53.70
C SER A 666 6.90 -7.66 -54.49
N ASP A 667 7.52 -6.47 -54.48
CA ASP A 667 8.74 -6.18 -55.24
C ASP A 667 9.97 -6.79 -54.57
N ASP A 668 9.97 -6.89 -53.24
CA ASP A 668 11.02 -7.59 -52.49
C ASP A 668 10.96 -9.11 -52.72
N LEU A 669 9.74 -9.65 -52.90
CA LEU A 669 9.54 -11.06 -53.19
C LEU A 669 9.99 -11.42 -54.61
N GLU A 670 9.74 -10.55 -55.59
CA GLU A 670 10.23 -10.70 -56.96
C GLU A 670 11.75 -10.61 -57.04
N SER A 671 12.38 -9.66 -56.34
CA SER A 671 13.84 -9.54 -56.32
C SER A 671 14.52 -10.76 -55.66
N LEU A 672 13.94 -11.32 -54.60
CA LEU A 672 14.42 -12.56 -53.97
C LEU A 672 14.21 -13.79 -54.86
N LEU A 673 13.13 -13.85 -55.63
CA LEU A 673 12.88 -14.91 -56.62
C LEU A 673 13.86 -14.82 -57.80
N GLU A 674 14.19 -13.61 -58.24
CA GLU A 674 15.17 -13.36 -59.30
C GLU A 674 16.60 -13.69 -58.83
N GLN A 675 16.91 -13.38 -57.56
CA GLN A 675 18.17 -13.73 -56.92
C GLN A 675 18.30 -15.24 -56.67
N ALA A 676 17.20 -15.92 -56.32
CA ALA A 676 17.17 -17.37 -56.19
C ALA A 676 17.29 -18.10 -57.55
N ARG A 677 16.73 -17.53 -58.63
CA ARG A 677 16.87 -18.06 -59.99
C ARG A 677 18.30 -17.89 -60.53
N SER A 678 18.95 -16.76 -60.25
CA SER A 678 20.32 -16.51 -60.68
C SER A 678 21.36 -17.35 -59.92
N ASN A 679 21.10 -17.68 -58.65
CA ASN A 679 22.02 -18.47 -57.81
C ASN A 679 21.64 -19.96 -57.67
N GLY A 680 20.84 -20.51 -58.58
CA GLY A 680 20.53 -21.95 -58.59
C GLY A 680 19.86 -22.47 -57.31
N GLY A 681 19.04 -21.65 -56.65
CA GLY A 681 18.26 -22.03 -55.46
C GLY A 681 18.94 -21.80 -54.11
N ARG A 682 20.09 -21.10 -54.03
CA ARG A 682 20.69 -20.68 -52.75
C ARG A 682 20.55 -19.17 -52.51
N LEU A 683 19.97 -18.81 -51.36
CA LEU A 683 19.86 -17.44 -50.86
C LEU A 683 20.90 -17.22 -49.75
N GLU A 684 21.76 -16.21 -49.90
CA GLU A 684 22.70 -15.77 -48.84
C GLU A 684 21.98 -14.78 -47.89
N PRO A 685 22.20 -14.85 -46.56
CA PRO A 685 21.51 -13.98 -45.61
C PRO A 685 22.06 -12.54 -45.66
N GLY A 686 21.16 -11.58 -45.93
CA GLY A 686 21.48 -10.15 -45.93
C GLY A 686 21.75 -9.55 -44.54
N PRO A 687 22.29 -8.31 -44.47
CA PRO A 687 23.05 -7.78 -43.33
C PRO A 687 22.23 -7.35 -42.10
N PHE A 688 20.97 -7.78 -41.99
CA PHE A 688 20.10 -7.40 -40.86
C PHE A 688 20.23 -8.30 -39.62
N LEU A 689 21.03 -9.36 -39.66
CA LEU A 689 21.05 -10.39 -38.60
C LEU A 689 22.40 -10.61 -37.89
N SER A 690 23.43 -9.78 -38.10
CA SER A 690 24.72 -9.96 -37.42
C SER A 690 25.22 -8.69 -36.73
N ALA A 691 24.86 -8.52 -35.45
CA ALA A 691 25.62 -7.67 -34.53
C ALA A 691 25.50 -8.18 -33.09
N THR A 692 26.52 -8.90 -32.62
CA THR A 692 26.82 -9.11 -31.19
C THR A 692 28.05 -8.27 -30.82
N PRO A 693 28.11 -7.62 -29.64
CA PRO A 693 29.27 -6.80 -29.27
C PRO A 693 30.27 -7.62 -28.44
N ASP A 694 31.52 -7.72 -28.90
CA ASP A 694 32.64 -8.27 -28.12
C ASP A 694 33.62 -7.18 -27.65
N ARG A 695 33.74 -7.14 -26.32
CA ARG A 695 34.85 -6.76 -25.43
C ARG A 695 36.13 -6.15 -26.07
N MET A 696 36.35 -4.86 -25.84
CA MET A 696 37.62 -4.17 -26.11
C MET A 696 38.57 -4.20 -24.90
N GLN A 697 39.72 -4.87 -25.04
CA GLN A 697 40.97 -4.51 -24.38
C GLN A 697 41.93 -3.96 -25.45
N SER A 698 42.39 -2.73 -25.29
CA SER A 698 43.55 -2.18 -26.01
C SER A 698 44.27 -1.19 -25.08
N GLY A 699 45.59 -1.03 -25.09
CA GLY A 699 46.57 -1.61 -26.00
C GLY A 699 47.99 -1.10 -25.69
N ARG A 700 48.90 -1.35 -26.63
CA ARG A 700 50.15 -0.60 -26.79
C ARG A 700 50.68 -0.84 -28.19
N SER A 701 50.82 0.23 -28.99
CA SER A 701 51.75 0.28 -30.11
C SER A 701 52.20 1.72 -30.33
N SER A 702 53.43 1.84 -30.81
CA SER A 702 54.26 3.03 -30.78
C SER A 702 54.61 3.51 -32.19
N LYS A 703 54.81 4.83 -32.29
CA LYS A 703 55.86 5.55 -33.05
C LYS A 703 55.71 5.77 -34.57
N ASN A 704 55.55 7.07 -34.86
CA ASN A 704 56.40 7.93 -35.73
C ASN A 704 56.07 8.01 -37.25
N PRO A 705 56.53 9.06 -37.99
CA PRO A 705 55.93 10.41 -38.01
C PRO A 705 55.78 11.05 -39.43
N SER A 706 55.20 12.25 -39.44
CA SER A 706 54.93 13.31 -40.45
C SER A 706 55.99 13.58 -41.55
N PRO A 707 55.76 14.41 -42.63
CA PRO A 707 55.39 15.86 -42.49
C PRO A 707 54.75 16.65 -43.69
N LYS A 708 54.45 17.95 -43.39
CA LYS A 708 54.23 19.16 -44.25
C LYS A 708 52.87 19.27 -44.98
N GLY A 709 51.94 20.16 -44.62
CA GLY A 709 51.91 21.64 -44.76
C GLY A 709 50.80 21.95 -45.81
N SER A 710 49.85 22.88 -45.73
CA SER A 710 49.66 24.20 -45.10
C SER A 710 48.14 24.46 -44.92
N ARG A 711 47.78 25.21 -43.86
CA ARG A 711 46.41 25.59 -43.47
C ARG A 711 45.82 26.70 -44.36
N PHE A 712 44.53 26.60 -44.68
CA PHE A 712 43.55 27.69 -44.61
C PHE A 712 42.13 27.11 -44.39
N ASP A 713 41.33 27.86 -43.62
CA ASP A 713 40.10 27.50 -42.92
C ASP A 713 38.89 27.08 -43.77
N GLU A 714 38.15 26.09 -43.28
CA GLU A 714 36.67 26.17 -43.22
C GLU A 714 36.14 25.26 -42.09
N GLN A 715 35.72 25.88 -40.99
CA GLN A 715 35.06 25.21 -39.86
C GLN A 715 33.63 24.79 -40.25
N ARG A 716 33.42 23.49 -40.49
CA ARG A 716 32.11 22.85 -40.40
C ARG A 716 31.88 22.34 -38.98
N GLU A 717 30.73 22.71 -38.44
CA GLU A 717 30.25 22.32 -37.11
C GLU A 717 30.09 20.80 -36.95
N PRO A 718 30.50 20.21 -35.81
CA PRO A 718 30.19 18.84 -35.47
C PRO A 718 28.78 18.68 -34.89
N SER A 719 28.16 17.56 -35.29
CA SER A 719 26.81 17.13 -34.94
C SER A 719 26.57 17.00 -33.41
N PRO A 720 25.32 17.22 -32.95
CA PRO A 720 25.02 17.34 -31.52
C PRO A 720 25.05 16.00 -30.78
N SER A 721 25.60 16.03 -29.57
CA SER A 721 25.62 14.93 -28.63
C SER A 721 24.24 14.64 -28.01
N PHE A 722 24.15 13.43 -27.46
CA PHE A 722 22.98 12.69 -26.95
C PHE A 722 22.03 13.46 -26.01
N ALA A 723 22.47 14.59 -25.43
CA ALA A 723 21.68 15.41 -24.52
C ALA A 723 20.50 16.16 -25.18
N ARG A 724 20.50 16.31 -26.52
CA ARG A 724 19.43 17.05 -27.25
C ARG A 724 18.26 16.19 -27.72
N ARG A 725 18.28 14.86 -27.51
CA ARG A 725 17.17 13.96 -27.87
C ARG A 725 16.17 13.71 -26.74
N PHE A 726 16.52 14.04 -25.50
CA PHE A 726 15.63 13.83 -24.33
C PHE A 726 14.86 15.09 -23.89
N SER A 727 15.11 16.26 -24.47
CA SER A 727 14.41 17.50 -24.14
C SER A 727 13.05 17.67 -24.85
N GLY A 728 12.62 16.71 -25.66
CA GLY A 728 11.37 16.79 -26.44
C GLY A 728 10.11 16.35 -25.68
N TRP A 729 10.23 15.69 -24.53
CA TRP A 729 9.07 15.07 -23.86
C TRP A 729 8.56 15.85 -22.64
N LEU A 730 9.36 16.74 -22.05
CA LEU A 730 8.98 17.58 -20.89
C LEU A 730 8.69 19.05 -21.24
N GLY A 731 8.61 19.38 -22.53
CA GLY A 731 8.34 20.72 -23.04
C GLY A 731 6.85 21.02 -23.21
N SER A 732 6.07 20.97 -22.14
CA SER A 732 4.71 21.53 -22.13
C SER A 732 4.40 22.09 -20.75
N MET A 733 4.36 23.43 -20.69
CA MET A 733 3.97 24.28 -19.57
C MET A 733 5.05 24.58 -18.51
N SER A 734 5.85 25.61 -18.80
CA SER A 734 6.16 26.62 -17.78
C SER A 734 6.37 28.01 -18.40
N PRO A 735 6.06 29.08 -17.66
CA PRO A 735 5.82 30.42 -18.19
C PRO A 735 7.11 31.22 -18.40
N ARG A 736 7.00 32.19 -19.33
CA ARG A 736 8.05 33.16 -19.68
C ARG A 736 8.52 33.98 -18.48
N ASN A 737 9.84 34.05 -18.30
CA ASN A 737 10.54 35.00 -17.45
C ASN A 737 10.24 36.45 -17.88
N SER A 738 9.85 37.28 -16.91
CA SER A 738 9.82 38.74 -17.01
C SER A 738 11.02 39.33 -16.28
N ASN A 739 11.81 40.12 -16.99
CA ASN A 739 12.54 41.27 -16.44
C ASN A 739 12.94 42.16 -17.62
N ASP A 740 12.06 43.10 -17.96
CA ASP A 740 12.52 44.47 -18.15
C ASP A 740 11.36 45.46 -17.95
N THR A 741 11.65 46.46 -17.15
CA THR A 741 10.74 47.51 -16.67
C THR A 741 10.48 48.58 -17.73
N MET A 742 9.21 48.89 -18.01
CA MET A 742 8.78 50.26 -18.31
C MET A 742 7.29 50.43 -17.96
N ARG A 743 6.98 51.41 -17.11
CA ARG A 743 5.62 51.84 -16.77
C ARG A 743 5.05 52.68 -17.92
N PRO A 744 3.82 52.45 -18.42
CA PRO A 744 3.12 53.44 -19.22
C PRO A 744 2.30 54.39 -18.31
N SER A 745 2.23 55.66 -18.72
CA SER A 745 1.54 56.73 -17.99
C SER A 745 0.04 56.74 -18.26
N VAL A 746 -0.71 57.33 -17.33
CA VAL A 746 -2.19 57.41 -17.24
C VAL A 746 -2.86 58.20 -18.40
N ARG A 747 -2.14 58.49 -19.48
CA ARG A 747 -2.66 59.22 -20.66
C ARG A 747 -2.81 58.39 -21.94
N GLN A 748 -2.54 57.09 -21.92
CA GLN A 748 -2.78 56.19 -23.06
C GLN A 748 -4.03 55.29 -22.93
N LEU A 749 -4.79 55.40 -21.83
CA LEU A 749 -6.06 54.67 -21.63
C LEU A 749 -7.30 55.41 -22.17
N ARG A 750 -7.13 56.34 -23.12
CA ARG A 750 -8.24 57.18 -23.61
C ARG A 750 -8.18 57.41 -25.12
N ARG A 751 -8.15 56.32 -25.90
CA ARG A 751 -8.56 56.28 -27.31
C ARG A 751 -8.43 54.84 -27.81
N GLU A 752 -9.52 54.09 -27.69
CA GLU A 752 -9.92 52.98 -28.58
C GLU A 752 -11.23 52.40 -28.01
N GLU A 753 -12.27 53.24 -28.04
CA GLU A 753 -13.65 52.76 -28.08
C GLU A 753 -14.02 52.62 -29.55
N SER A 754 -14.05 51.40 -30.07
CA SER A 754 -15.08 50.93 -31.01
C SER A 754 -14.74 49.51 -31.49
N ASN A 755 -15.77 48.66 -31.45
CA ASN A 755 -15.90 47.35 -32.08
C ASN A 755 -15.03 46.22 -31.49
N ASP A 756 -15.61 45.48 -30.55
CA ASP A 756 -16.06 44.11 -30.85
C ASP A 756 -16.83 43.51 -29.66
N PHE A 757 -18.15 43.50 -29.83
CA PHE A 757 -19.11 42.82 -28.96
C PHE A 757 -19.32 41.40 -29.51
N ALA A 758 -18.60 40.40 -28.98
CA ALA A 758 -19.01 39.00 -29.11
C ALA A 758 -18.34 38.11 -28.05
N ARG A 759 -19.18 37.43 -27.25
CA ARG A 759 -18.89 36.24 -26.42
C ARG A 759 -18.03 36.44 -25.16
N ARG A 760 -18.68 36.92 -24.08
CA ARG A 760 -18.25 36.61 -22.70
C ARG A 760 -18.87 35.28 -22.27
N GLY A 761 -18.03 34.27 -22.00
CA GLY A 761 -18.38 33.11 -21.19
C GLY A 761 -18.63 33.54 -19.75
N SER A 762 -19.57 32.89 -19.06
CA SER A 762 -20.03 33.33 -17.75
C SER A 762 -18.93 33.12 -16.69
N VAL A 763 -18.76 34.13 -15.83
CA VAL A 763 -17.88 34.10 -14.65
C VAL A 763 -18.23 32.93 -13.71
N ILE A 764 -19.47 32.43 -13.78
CA ILE A 764 -19.94 31.26 -13.03
C ILE A 764 -19.26 29.99 -13.53
N GLN A 765 -19.03 29.82 -14.84
CA GLN A 765 -18.37 28.64 -15.41
C GLN A 765 -16.87 28.57 -15.05
N GLU A 766 -16.21 29.73 -14.94
CA GLU A 766 -14.82 29.84 -14.48
C GLU A 766 -14.71 29.50 -12.98
N ILE A 767 -15.69 29.94 -12.16
CA ILE A 767 -15.79 29.61 -10.73
C ILE A 767 -16.08 28.11 -10.53
N THR A 768 -16.96 27.49 -11.34
CA THR A 768 -17.22 26.03 -11.30
C THR A 768 -15.99 25.23 -11.71
N ARG A 769 -15.19 25.73 -12.66
CA ARG A 769 -13.96 25.07 -13.12
C ARG A 769 -12.80 25.23 -12.13
N GLN A 770 -12.74 26.34 -11.39
CA GLN A 770 -11.76 26.52 -10.32
C GLN A 770 -12.16 25.75 -9.05
N THR A 771 -13.45 25.62 -8.74
CA THR A 771 -13.93 24.84 -7.59
C THR A 771 -13.84 23.31 -7.81
N SER A 772 -13.93 22.82 -9.05
CA SER A 772 -13.77 21.39 -9.36
C SER A 772 -12.33 20.87 -9.22
N VAL A 773 -11.33 21.75 -9.13
CA VAL A 773 -9.93 21.41 -8.85
C VAL A 773 -9.65 21.31 -7.33
N PHE A 774 -10.48 21.94 -6.49
CA PHE A 774 -10.30 21.92 -5.03
C PHE A 774 -11.01 20.77 -4.30
N PHE A 775 -11.91 20.02 -4.96
CA PHE A 775 -12.74 18.99 -4.31
C PHE A 775 -12.56 17.54 -4.79
N ASN A 776 -11.60 17.26 -5.68
CA ASN A 776 -11.34 15.87 -6.11
C ASN A 776 -10.30 15.18 -5.20
N GLU A 777 -10.73 14.78 -4.00
CA GLU A 777 -10.22 13.56 -3.34
C GLU A 777 -11.25 12.44 -3.57
N PRO A 778 -10.86 11.20 -3.93
CA PRO A 778 -11.80 10.09 -3.96
C PRO A 778 -12.17 9.69 -2.52
N GLU A 779 -13.31 10.22 -2.06
CA GLU A 779 -14.06 9.71 -0.93
C GLU A 779 -14.66 8.33 -1.24
N SER A 780 -15.00 7.61 -0.18
CA SER A 780 -15.33 6.18 -0.08
C SER A 780 -16.28 5.59 -1.13
N GLU A 781 -15.81 4.59 -1.89
CA GLU A 781 -16.68 3.67 -2.67
C GLU A 781 -17.35 2.60 -1.79
N SER A 782 -18.00 2.99 -0.69
CA SER A 782 -18.84 2.03 0.04
C SER A 782 -20.17 2.56 0.56
N GLU A 783 -20.53 3.81 0.30
CA GLU A 783 -21.82 4.37 0.74
C GLU A 783 -22.34 5.35 -0.31
N LYS A 784 -23.18 4.87 -1.22
CA LYS A 784 -24.20 5.67 -1.91
C LYS A 784 -25.55 5.05 -1.57
N GLU A 785 -26.33 5.77 -0.78
CA GLU A 785 -27.78 5.62 -0.71
C GLU A 785 -28.36 6.62 -1.72
N ASP A 786 -29.28 6.14 -2.56
CA ASP A 786 -29.92 6.90 -3.63
C ASP A 786 -30.90 7.92 -3.03
N GLU A 787 -30.76 9.19 -3.40
CA GLU A 787 -31.82 10.19 -3.26
C GLU A 787 -32.62 10.24 -4.58
N GLU A 788 -33.93 10.06 -4.46
CA GLU A 788 -34.92 10.25 -5.52
C GLU A 788 -34.88 11.70 -6.03
N GLU A 789 -34.59 11.90 -7.32
CA GLU A 789 -34.87 13.17 -8.00
C GLU A 789 -36.24 13.09 -8.70
N ASP A 790 -37.17 13.88 -8.17
CA ASP A 790 -38.41 14.32 -8.83
C ASP A 790 -38.09 15.02 -10.16
N VAL A 791 -38.59 14.47 -11.26
CA VAL A 791 -38.55 15.09 -12.58
C VAL A 791 -39.80 15.96 -12.77
N ALA A 792 -39.60 17.27 -12.94
CA ALA A 792 -40.61 18.22 -13.40
C ALA A 792 -40.35 18.66 -14.86
N PRO A 793 -41.37 19.13 -15.59
CA PRO A 793 -41.61 18.74 -16.99
C PRO A 793 -41.32 19.83 -18.03
N TYR A 794 -41.20 19.45 -19.32
CA TYR A 794 -41.92 19.97 -20.50
C TYR A 794 -41.16 19.71 -21.82
N GLY A 795 -41.91 19.35 -22.88
CA GLY A 795 -41.51 19.59 -24.27
C GLY A 795 -41.71 18.40 -25.22
N GLY A 796 -42.91 18.27 -25.79
CA GLY A 796 -43.30 17.12 -26.62
C GLY A 796 -42.85 17.14 -28.08
N LYS A 797 -43.08 16.00 -28.76
CA LYS A 797 -43.67 15.84 -30.11
C LYS A 797 -43.75 14.35 -30.49
N GLN A 798 -44.96 13.82 -30.36
CA GLN A 798 -45.71 13.02 -31.36
C GLN A 798 -44.93 12.23 -32.44
N ARG A 799 -45.08 10.90 -32.45
CA ARG A 799 -45.46 10.12 -33.64
C ARG A 799 -45.88 8.68 -33.33
N ASP A 800 -47.01 8.32 -33.94
CA ASP A 800 -47.70 7.02 -34.04
C ASP A 800 -46.80 5.82 -34.35
N TRP A 801 -47.22 4.62 -33.94
CA TRP A 801 -47.59 3.51 -34.84
C TRP A 801 -48.60 2.57 -34.15
N ARG A 802 -49.78 2.41 -34.78
CA ARG A 802 -50.76 1.34 -34.55
C ARG A 802 -50.48 0.14 -35.47
N ASP A 803 -51.07 -0.98 -35.07
CA ASP A 803 -51.49 -2.17 -35.84
C ASP A 803 -50.46 -3.24 -36.20
N TYR A 804 -50.64 -4.45 -35.64
CA TYR A 804 -51.25 -5.60 -36.33
C TYR A 804 -51.72 -6.64 -35.29
N GLY A 805 -52.89 -7.23 -35.56
CA GLY A 805 -53.71 -7.97 -34.61
C GLY A 805 -53.62 -9.50 -34.59
N ASP A 806 -54.35 -10.01 -33.59
CA ASP A 806 -55.34 -11.11 -33.57
C ASP A 806 -54.98 -12.58 -33.83
N GLY A 807 -55.56 -13.44 -32.96
CA GLY A 807 -56.01 -14.79 -33.31
C GLY A 807 -55.94 -15.90 -32.24
N ASP A 808 -57.05 -16.08 -31.51
CA ASP A 808 -57.63 -17.34 -30.96
C ASP A 808 -56.99 -18.10 -29.78
N THR A 809 -57.70 -18.85 -28.94
CA THR A 809 -59.01 -18.80 -28.22
C THR A 809 -58.98 -20.00 -27.23
N THR A 810 -59.64 -19.89 -26.07
CA THR A 810 -60.50 -20.89 -25.39
C THR A 810 -60.46 -20.78 -23.86
N ALA A 811 -61.64 -20.99 -23.27
CA ALA A 811 -62.08 -20.65 -21.92
C ALA A 811 -62.42 -21.88 -21.07
N SER A 812 -62.41 -21.73 -19.73
CA SER A 812 -63.24 -22.39 -18.69
C SER A 812 -62.69 -21.96 -17.32
N GLU A 813 -63.33 -21.08 -16.54
CA GLU A 813 -64.38 -21.38 -15.53
C GLU A 813 -63.97 -22.47 -14.51
N ASP A 814 -63.68 -22.08 -13.26
CA ASP A 814 -64.55 -22.40 -12.12
C ASP A 814 -64.05 -21.80 -10.79
N GLU A 815 -65.01 -21.25 -10.06
CA GLU A 815 -64.90 -20.46 -8.84
C GLU A 815 -64.76 -21.29 -7.57
N ALA A 816 -64.26 -20.60 -6.54
CA ALA A 816 -64.28 -21.01 -5.15
C ALA A 816 -65.54 -20.51 -4.44
N GLU A 817 -66.22 -21.36 -3.66
CA GLU A 817 -66.99 -20.96 -2.48
C GLU A 817 -67.06 -22.12 -1.47
N ALA A 818 -66.80 -21.83 -0.18
CA ALA A 818 -67.57 -22.29 0.98
C ALA A 818 -66.83 -21.99 2.30
N PHE A 819 -67.24 -20.94 3.03
CA PHE A 819 -68.00 -21.07 4.29
C PHE A 819 -68.18 -19.70 4.96
N ILE A 820 -69.45 -19.41 5.25
CA ILE A 820 -70.03 -18.16 5.75
C ILE A 820 -70.32 -18.26 7.27
N ASN A 821 -70.46 -17.09 7.91
CA ASN A 821 -71.02 -16.74 9.24
C ASN A 821 -70.05 -16.79 10.44
N GLY A 822 -70.03 -15.79 11.34
CA GLY A 822 -70.86 -14.59 11.46
C GLY A 822 -70.45 -13.71 12.65
N SER A 823 -70.77 -12.43 12.53
CA SER A 823 -70.96 -11.38 13.55
C SER A 823 -70.28 -11.47 14.94
N GLY A 824 -69.51 -10.43 15.25
CA GLY A 824 -69.99 -9.41 16.19
C GLY A 824 -69.47 -9.43 17.65
N LYS A 825 -68.95 -8.25 18.03
CA LYS A 825 -68.91 -7.61 19.37
C LYS A 825 -67.72 -7.90 20.32
N ALA A 826 -67.01 -6.79 20.56
CA ALA A 826 -66.76 -6.15 21.85
C ALA A 826 -65.55 -6.54 22.73
N LYS A 827 -64.72 -5.51 22.94
CA LYS A 827 -64.12 -4.99 24.20
C LYS A 827 -63.23 -5.90 25.08
N THR A 828 -62.10 -5.28 25.45
CA THR A 828 -61.27 -5.45 26.68
C THR A 828 -60.59 -6.82 26.81
N SER A 829 -59.27 -6.94 26.95
CA SER A 829 -58.33 -6.22 27.82
C SER A 829 -56.91 -6.21 27.25
#